data_AF-A0A1Q9CNQ1-F1
#
_entry.id   AF-A0A1Q9CNQ1-F1
#
_cell.length_a   1.000
_cell.length_b   1.000
_cell.length_c   1.000
_cell.angle_alpha   90.00
_cell.angle_beta   90.00
_cell.angle_gamma   90.00
#
_symmetry.space_group_name_H-M   'P 1'
#
loop_
_entity.id
_entity.type
_entity.pdbx_description
1 polymer ?
#
loop_
_entity_poly.entity_id
_entity_poly.type
_entity_poly.pdbx_seq_one_letter_code
_entity_poly.pdbx_strand_id
1 'polypeptide(L)'
;MHSWAAISGISSPQPSAPLNQVLDALHSQQGQLSLLSKHLASLRDEHEALCECLASHGVVPGERLMAWLHRRRFAEARRRHPLQCHESLESLLQAKELSLTVAARLGLSGSATASAASRALRGSLAAVGPELVAMFPLHLYAIGGEAGGDALASVERLDVRENRWVQSAPLRSPRSGCAAVALSGHIYAVGGCGVDGEDLRSVERFSLWDSEWEEVPAMSTGRDELAAAACGGCLYAMGGSHLVWPVRHVLDSAEQFDPRSHCTGSWQALPRLSRERCAAAAVAVRRRLLVLGGCDEDGVALCSAESFDPTGGRWVPLPPMKRPRCNFAAAAAGGRVLVAGGYDDNTRDVDTVEHLDPWQSIGWESVARLPVPRWGVRAASSAGTIFIVGGKVNEYEVGDTQCMDHASGNWVSYAQLLQPRRSFGLAAVMQALMLAPSGQSLYRDRDSDDLQPLQPCGLIGFVGFIFLAGSCGSEQAAMSANEVPVIDLSAFFKEWESMPAERRATTKVDELPQEARTVVRAWREAFGQFGFCHAIGHGIPDEVIENAYACARKFFDLPMEEKKLSDTGRPYGSAGGGFKAQGAESVSKTETDNPGGEVAGIKKARPFDRVESMMYFGHGNDVIPTAVPEYVDVMERYRKEVFRLLLGSMALTAASLDLPLGHFEPFFLTELKPDAAPNSVRLAYYPAYIEGQEPLPGQMRYGEHTDYTGFTFLWQDHNVSGPQTASSGLEAPPGGLQVRMPDGSWVDCPPKPKAFTINAGDLIQAWTNDVFLSNYHRVVNPPPGDRHDRISLVYFTGPTNDTMVEPLPTCVGPDRPARYSAISAGEHLSKKLKVSNA
;
A
#
# COMPACT_ATOMS: atom_id res chain seq x y z
N MET A 1 48.65 72.63 3.86
CA MET A 1 47.33 73.17 3.49
C MET A 1 46.34 72.68 4.56
N HIS A 2 45.60 73.63 5.13
CA HIS A 2 44.56 73.59 6.19
C HIS A 2 43.89 72.21 6.46
N SER A 3 43.47 71.81 7.65
CA SER A 3 43.49 72.32 9.03
C SER A 3 42.68 71.30 9.85
N TRP A 4 43.30 70.45 10.67
CA TRP A 4 42.58 69.69 11.72
C TRP A 4 43.50 69.51 12.93
N ALA A 5 43.41 70.43 13.88
CA ALA A 5 43.95 70.31 15.22
C ALA A 5 42.98 70.98 16.19
N ALA A 6 42.58 70.23 17.24
CA ALA A 6 41.83 70.59 18.46
C ALA A 6 40.61 69.64 18.65
N ILE A 7 40.33 69.01 19.78
CA ILE A 7 40.84 69.03 21.15
C ILE A 7 40.47 67.68 21.79
N SER A 8 41.41 67.15 22.55
CA SER A 8 41.26 66.07 23.52
C SER A 8 40.53 66.55 24.79
N GLY A 9 39.56 65.75 25.27
CA GLY A 9 39.10 65.78 26.65
C GLY A 9 37.58 65.74 26.81
N ILE A 10 37.04 64.59 27.23
CA ILE A 10 36.05 64.44 28.30
C ILE A 10 35.93 62.93 28.61
N SER A 11 36.12 62.66 29.90
CA SER A 11 35.97 61.39 30.61
C SER A 11 34.64 60.68 30.36
N SER A 12 34.70 59.36 30.25
CA SER A 12 33.56 58.43 30.25
C SER A 12 32.64 58.68 31.46
N PRO A 13 31.32 58.86 31.28
CA PRO A 13 30.40 58.82 32.41
C PRO A 13 30.19 57.35 32.81
N GLN A 14 30.55 57.01 34.05
CA GLN A 14 30.10 55.74 34.63
C GLN A 14 28.57 55.73 34.67
N PRO A 15 27.91 54.62 34.26
CA PRO A 15 26.47 54.55 34.23
C PRO A 15 25.91 54.69 35.65
N SER A 16 24.98 55.64 35.80
CA SER A 16 24.29 55.92 37.05
C SER A 16 23.65 54.65 37.63
N ALA A 17 23.69 54.50 38.96
CA ALA A 17 23.15 53.36 39.72
C ALA A 17 21.79 52.78 39.27
N PRO A 18 20.82 53.55 38.70
CA PRO A 18 19.57 52.99 38.18
C PRO A 18 19.74 52.10 36.93
N LEU A 19 20.73 52.38 36.06
CA LEU A 19 20.90 51.66 34.79
C LEU A 19 21.50 50.27 35.00
N ASN A 20 22.45 50.14 35.94
CA ASN A 20 22.99 48.84 36.33
C ASN A 20 21.91 47.99 37.02
N GLN A 21 21.03 48.58 37.84
CA GLN A 21 19.89 47.85 38.42
C GLN A 21 18.89 47.36 37.36
N VAL A 22 18.65 48.13 36.30
CA VAL A 22 17.80 47.71 35.18
C VAL A 22 18.46 46.61 34.35
N LEU A 23 19.77 46.70 34.10
CA LEU A 23 20.54 45.66 33.40
C LEU A 23 20.61 44.36 34.21
N ASP A 24 20.82 44.45 35.52
CA ASP A 24 20.81 43.29 36.41
C ASP A 24 19.42 42.66 36.50
N ALA A 25 18.35 43.48 36.50
CA ALA A 25 16.98 42.98 36.44
C ALA A 25 16.68 42.30 35.09
N LEU A 26 17.17 42.84 33.97
CA LEU A 26 17.02 42.23 32.64
C LEU A 26 17.80 40.91 32.54
N HIS A 27 19.05 40.86 33.02
CA HIS A 27 19.83 39.62 33.06
C HIS A 27 19.19 38.58 33.99
N SER A 28 18.63 39.00 35.13
CA SER A 28 17.89 38.13 36.04
C SER A 28 16.62 37.59 35.39
N GLN A 29 15.84 38.43 34.70
CA GLN A 29 14.66 38.00 33.94
C GLN A 29 15.02 37.08 32.78
N GLN A 30 16.11 37.35 32.07
CA GLN A 30 16.60 36.49 30.98
C GLN A 30 17.09 35.14 31.52
N GLY A 31 17.74 35.12 32.69
CA GLY A 31 18.10 33.91 33.41
C GLY A 31 16.88 33.10 33.85
N GLN A 32 15.85 33.77 34.39
CA GLN A 32 14.58 33.14 34.76
C GLN A 32 13.83 32.58 33.55
N LEU A 33 13.79 33.31 32.43
CA LEU A 33 13.19 32.85 31.18
C LEU A 33 13.92 31.64 30.61
N SER A 34 15.26 31.62 30.66
CA SER A 34 16.07 30.47 30.27
C SER A 34 15.78 29.26 31.15
N LEU A 35 15.66 29.46 32.48
CA LEU A 35 15.35 28.40 33.43
C LEU A 35 13.94 27.83 33.23
N LEU A 36 12.94 28.70 33.00
CA LEU A 36 11.57 28.32 32.69
C LEU A 36 11.48 27.57 31.35
N SER A 37 12.24 27.99 30.34
CA SER A 37 12.32 27.29 29.06
C SER A 37 12.92 25.89 29.22
N LYS A 38 13.95 25.73 30.05
CA LYS A 38 14.53 24.42 30.37
C LYS A 38 13.55 23.52 31.13
N HIS A 39 12.82 24.06 32.10
CA HIS A 39 11.76 23.32 32.81
C HIS A 39 10.62 22.91 31.87
N LEU A 40 10.21 23.79 30.96
CA LEU A 40 9.18 23.46 29.95
C LEU A 40 9.65 22.39 28.96
N ALA A 41 10.93 22.35 28.61
CA ALA A 41 11.50 21.28 27.80
C ALA A 41 11.49 19.95 28.57
N SER A 42 11.98 19.94 29.81
CA SER A 42 11.97 18.76 30.68
C SER A 42 10.56 18.19 30.91
N LEU A 43 9.57 19.06 31.15
CA LEU A 43 8.17 18.64 31.31
C LEU A 43 7.55 18.12 30.00
N ARG A 44 8.02 18.59 28.84
CA ARG A 44 7.59 18.06 27.53
C ARG A 44 8.19 16.68 27.29
N ASP A 45 9.47 16.50 27.59
CA ASP A 45 10.16 15.20 27.47
C ASP A 45 9.54 14.16 28.42
N GLU A 46 9.24 14.54 29.66
CA GLU A 46 8.52 13.67 30.62
C GLU A 46 7.10 13.35 30.15
N HIS A 47 6.38 14.33 29.58
CA HIS A 47 5.05 14.11 29.04
C HIS A 47 5.07 13.18 27.82
N GLU A 48 6.07 13.32 26.95
CA GLU A 48 6.28 12.48 25.78
C GLU A 48 6.65 11.04 26.19
N ALA A 49 7.58 10.88 27.12
CA ALA A 49 7.93 9.58 27.71
C ALA A 49 6.73 8.90 28.39
N LEU A 50 5.87 9.66 29.10
CA LEU A 50 4.63 9.12 29.68
C LEU A 50 3.66 8.66 28.59
N CYS A 51 3.52 9.44 27.51
CA CYS A 51 2.67 9.08 26.36
C CYS A 51 3.19 7.82 25.65
N GLU A 52 4.51 7.67 25.52
CA GLU A 52 5.16 6.47 24.99
C GLU A 52 5.01 5.26 25.91
N CYS A 53 5.12 5.44 27.22
CA CYS A 53 4.81 4.38 28.20
C CYS A 53 3.35 3.92 28.08
N LEU A 54 2.40 4.85 27.95
CA LEU A 54 0.98 4.51 27.79
C LEU A 54 0.67 3.84 26.44
N ALA A 55 1.38 4.22 25.38
CA ALA A 55 1.25 3.61 24.06
C ALA A 55 1.90 2.21 23.99
N SER A 56 3.09 2.04 24.56
CA SER A 56 3.82 0.75 24.60
C SER A 56 3.10 -0.30 25.44
N HIS A 57 2.35 0.11 26.47
CA HIS A 57 1.52 -0.78 27.28
C HIS A 57 0.11 -1.00 26.71
N GLY A 58 -0.17 -0.50 25.49
CA GLY A 58 -1.43 -0.75 24.76
C GLY A 58 -2.66 -0.05 25.35
N VAL A 59 -2.47 0.89 26.28
CA VAL A 59 -3.57 1.60 26.96
C VAL A 59 -4.22 2.64 26.02
N VAL A 60 -3.42 3.29 25.16
CA VAL A 60 -3.91 4.21 24.12
C VAL A 60 -3.08 4.04 22.84
N PRO A 61 -3.70 3.86 21.66
CA PRO A 61 -2.94 3.86 20.40
C PRO A 61 -2.26 5.22 20.19
N GLY A 62 -0.93 5.25 20.01
CA GLY A 62 -0.14 6.48 19.92
C GLY A 62 -0.65 7.47 18.86
N GLU A 63 -1.13 6.94 17.72
CA GLU A 63 -1.72 7.73 16.64
C GLU A 63 -3.02 8.45 17.04
N ARG A 64 -3.88 7.78 17.84
CA ARG A 64 -5.12 8.38 18.34
C ARG A 64 -4.83 9.48 19.36
N LEU A 65 -3.82 9.29 20.20
CA LEU A 65 -3.40 10.29 21.17
C LEU A 65 -2.89 11.55 20.46
N MET A 66 -2.06 11.39 19.44
CA MET A 66 -1.53 12.52 18.65
C MET A 66 -2.63 13.23 17.86
N ALA A 67 -3.54 12.48 17.23
CA ALA A 67 -4.70 13.06 16.54
C ALA A 67 -5.63 13.83 17.50
N TRP A 68 -5.84 13.32 18.71
CA TRP A 68 -6.65 13.97 19.74
C TRP A 68 -5.99 15.25 20.27
N LEU A 69 -4.70 15.20 20.59
CA LEU A 69 -3.92 16.38 20.99
C LEU A 69 -3.93 17.45 19.91
N HIS A 70 -3.81 17.05 18.64
CA HIS A 70 -3.90 17.94 17.50
C HIS A 70 -5.27 18.63 17.40
N ARG A 71 -6.39 17.89 17.48
CA ARG A 71 -7.75 18.46 17.47
C ARG A 71 -7.94 19.49 18.59
N ARG A 72 -7.44 19.20 19.79
CA ARG A 72 -7.54 20.10 20.94
C ARG A 72 -6.72 21.37 20.74
N ARG A 73 -5.49 21.27 20.22
CA ARG A 73 -4.62 22.42 19.89
C ARG A 73 -5.22 23.28 18.77
N PHE A 74 -5.79 22.65 17.74
CA PHE A 74 -6.46 23.36 16.64
C PHE A 74 -7.73 24.08 17.10
N ALA A 75 -8.53 23.46 17.96
CA ALA A 75 -9.70 24.10 18.57
C ALA A 75 -9.31 25.31 19.43
N GLU A 76 -8.21 25.22 20.18
CA GLU A 76 -7.66 26.34 20.95
C GLU A 76 -7.16 27.47 20.04
N ALA A 77 -6.46 27.15 18.95
CA ALA A 77 -6.01 28.12 17.96
C ALA A 77 -7.19 28.84 17.29
N ARG A 78 -8.26 28.11 16.91
CA ARG A 78 -9.49 28.70 16.37
C ARG A 78 -10.19 29.64 17.36
N ARG A 79 -10.13 29.36 18.66
CA ARG A 79 -10.69 30.25 19.69
C ARG A 79 -9.89 31.54 19.85
N ARG A 80 -8.56 31.46 19.71
CA ARG A 80 -7.65 32.62 19.81
C ARG A 80 -7.60 33.45 18.53
N HIS A 81 -7.82 32.83 17.37
CA HIS A 81 -7.77 33.47 16.06
C HIS A 81 -9.01 33.06 15.23
N PRO A 82 -10.17 33.71 15.45
CA PRO A 82 -11.39 33.44 14.69
C PRO A 82 -11.16 33.76 13.21
N LEU A 83 -11.29 32.77 12.33
CA LEU A 83 -11.15 32.96 10.88
C LEU A 83 -12.35 33.75 10.35
N GLN A 84 -12.11 34.96 9.82
CA GLN A 84 -13.10 35.78 9.11
C GLN A 84 -13.07 35.53 7.59
N CYS A 85 -12.73 34.33 7.16
CA CYS A 85 -12.63 33.98 5.75
C CYS A 85 -13.90 33.26 5.30
N HIS A 86 -14.56 33.76 4.26
CA HIS A 86 -15.72 33.15 3.62
C HIS A 86 -15.36 32.19 2.47
N GLU A 87 -14.06 31.98 2.22
CA GLU A 87 -13.60 31.06 1.18
C GLU A 87 -13.70 29.60 1.64
N SER A 88 -13.99 28.71 0.69
CA SER A 88 -14.00 27.27 0.95
C SER A 88 -12.58 26.77 1.20
N LEU A 89 -12.46 25.70 2.00
CA LEU A 89 -11.19 24.98 2.20
C LEU A 89 -10.55 24.57 0.87
N GLU A 90 -11.38 24.25 -0.12
CA GLU A 90 -10.94 23.90 -1.48
C GLU A 90 -10.26 25.08 -2.20
N SER A 91 -10.76 26.31 -2.04
CA SER A 91 -10.11 27.51 -2.60
C SER A 91 -8.75 27.79 -1.94
N LEU A 92 -8.67 27.62 -0.62
CA LEU A 92 -7.41 27.74 0.13
C LEU A 92 -6.37 26.67 -0.27
N LEU A 93 -6.79 25.43 -0.54
CA LEU A 93 -5.90 24.35 -0.99
C LEU A 93 -5.42 24.50 -2.44
N GLN A 94 -6.07 25.37 -3.22
CA GLN A 94 -5.64 25.76 -4.56
C GLN A 94 -4.69 26.97 -4.56
N ALA A 95 -4.47 27.62 -3.41
CA ALA A 95 -3.49 28.71 -3.30
C ALA A 95 -2.07 28.18 -3.52
N LYS A 96 -1.36 28.78 -4.48
CA LYS A 96 -0.06 28.33 -4.96
C LYS A 96 0.98 28.20 -3.85
N GLU A 97 1.01 29.15 -2.91
CA GLU A 97 1.95 29.17 -1.78
C GLU A 97 1.72 28.00 -0.82
N LEU A 98 0.45 27.65 -0.58
CA LEU A 98 0.06 26.49 0.23
C LEU A 98 0.39 25.20 -0.49
N SER A 99 0.14 25.11 -1.81
CA SER A 99 0.47 23.94 -2.61
C SER A 99 1.97 23.71 -2.73
N LEU A 100 2.77 24.77 -2.90
CA LEU A 100 4.24 24.70 -2.86
C LEU A 100 4.73 24.21 -1.49
N THR A 101 4.15 24.72 -0.41
CA THR A 101 4.52 24.31 0.96
C THR A 101 4.15 22.85 1.25
N VAL A 102 2.96 22.43 0.83
CA VAL A 102 2.49 21.04 0.97
C VAL A 102 3.35 20.11 0.13
N ALA A 103 3.56 20.44 -1.14
CA ALA A 103 4.40 19.65 -2.02
C ALA A 103 5.85 19.59 -1.52
N ALA A 104 6.40 20.69 -1.01
CA ALA A 104 7.75 20.76 -0.45
C ALA A 104 7.97 19.80 0.71
N ARG A 105 6.93 19.53 1.49
CA ARG A 105 6.95 18.57 2.60
C ARG A 105 6.74 17.14 2.13
N LEU A 106 5.89 16.93 1.12
CA LEU A 106 5.61 15.61 0.56
C LEU A 106 6.72 15.08 -0.36
N GLY A 107 7.57 15.97 -0.88
CA GLY A 107 8.51 15.64 -1.97
C GLY A 107 7.79 15.37 -3.29
N LEU A 108 8.53 15.16 -4.38
CA LEU A 108 7.91 14.96 -5.71
C LEU A 108 7.05 13.69 -5.78
N SER A 109 7.51 12.59 -5.18
CA SER A 109 6.76 11.33 -5.13
C SER A 109 5.49 11.46 -4.30
N GLY A 110 5.58 12.01 -3.08
CA GLY A 110 4.41 12.24 -2.23
C GLY A 110 3.45 13.26 -2.82
N SER A 111 3.95 14.27 -3.55
CA SER A 111 3.11 15.25 -4.27
C SER A 111 2.35 14.61 -5.43
N ALA A 112 3.00 13.72 -6.19
CA ALA A 112 2.35 12.96 -7.25
C ALA A 112 1.27 12.03 -6.68
N THR A 113 1.56 11.35 -5.56
CA THR A 113 0.60 10.50 -4.85
C THR A 113 -0.57 11.32 -4.29
N ALA A 114 -0.30 12.46 -3.64
CA ALA A 114 -1.35 13.34 -3.10
C ALA A 114 -2.19 14.00 -4.20
N SER A 115 -1.57 14.37 -5.33
CA SER A 115 -2.26 14.86 -6.53
C SER A 115 -3.17 13.77 -7.13
N ALA A 116 -2.71 12.52 -7.16
CA ALA A 116 -3.50 11.38 -7.62
C ALA A 116 -4.67 11.06 -6.67
N ALA A 117 -4.45 11.16 -5.35
CA ALA A 117 -5.40 10.81 -4.30
C ALA A 117 -6.43 11.90 -3.97
N SER A 118 -6.14 13.19 -4.25
CA SER A 118 -7.03 14.30 -3.90
C SER A 118 -7.39 15.16 -5.10
N ARG A 119 -8.69 15.24 -5.42
CA ARG A 119 -9.21 16.13 -6.49
C ARG A 119 -8.95 17.61 -6.19
N ALA A 120 -9.05 18.03 -4.94
CA ALA A 120 -8.80 19.42 -4.52
C ALA A 120 -7.33 19.83 -4.70
N LEU A 121 -6.40 18.88 -4.54
CA LEU A 121 -4.96 19.11 -4.66
C LEU A 121 -4.39 18.73 -6.03
N ARG A 122 -5.16 18.03 -6.87
CA ARG A 122 -4.70 17.50 -8.17
C ARG A 122 -4.11 18.59 -9.04
N GLY A 123 -4.90 19.65 -9.29
CA GLY A 123 -4.51 20.76 -10.15
C GLY A 123 -3.35 21.56 -9.56
N SER A 124 -3.41 21.85 -8.26
CA SER A 124 -2.44 22.73 -7.61
C SER A 124 -1.09 22.06 -7.34
N LEU A 125 -1.07 20.79 -6.88
CA LEU A 125 0.16 20.01 -6.69
C LEU A 125 0.81 19.57 -8.01
N ALA A 126 0.03 19.31 -9.06
CA ALA A 126 0.59 19.00 -10.38
C ALA A 126 1.26 20.22 -11.03
N ALA A 127 0.70 21.42 -10.81
CA ALA A 127 1.22 22.66 -11.38
C ALA A 127 2.55 23.13 -10.76
N VAL A 128 2.81 22.79 -9.50
CA VAL A 128 4.01 23.22 -8.77
C VAL A 128 5.23 22.30 -8.98
N GLY A 129 5.08 21.18 -9.68
CA GLY A 129 6.17 20.21 -9.90
C GLY A 129 7.47 20.81 -10.44
N PRO A 130 7.46 21.64 -11.51
CA PRO A 130 8.65 22.29 -12.03
C PRO A 130 9.31 23.26 -11.02
N GLU A 131 8.49 23.97 -10.24
CA GLU A 131 8.96 24.90 -9.20
C GLU A 131 9.53 24.15 -8.00
N LEU A 132 8.99 22.98 -7.66
CA LEU A 132 9.56 22.08 -6.66
C LEU A 132 10.91 21.51 -7.06
N VAL A 133 11.05 21.07 -8.31
CA VAL A 133 12.34 20.60 -8.84
C VAL A 133 13.36 21.74 -8.78
N ALA A 134 12.94 22.99 -9.04
CA ALA A 134 13.80 24.16 -8.92
C ALA A 134 14.14 24.53 -7.46
N MET A 135 13.24 24.24 -6.51
CA MET A 135 13.43 24.47 -5.08
C MET A 135 14.24 23.37 -4.38
N PHE A 136 14.20 22.13 -4.88
CA PHE A 136 14.86 20.96 -4.30
C PHE A 136 15.86 20.36 -5.29
N PRO A 137 17.06 20.96 -5.39
CA PRO A 137 18.09 20.46 -6.28
C PRO A 137 18.38 18.99 -5.98
N LEU A 138 18.42 18.21 -7.06
CA LEU A 138 18.90 16.84 -7.04
C LEU A 138 20.41 16.86 -6.82
N HIS A 139 20.86 16.08 -5.84
CA HIS A 139 22.26 15.83 -5.59
C HIS A 139 22.56 14.35 -5.78
N LEU A 140 23.68 14.06 -6.42
CA LEU A 140 24.25 12.71 -6.46
C LEU A 140 25.44 12.66 -5.51
N TYR A 141 25.56 11.59 -4.73
CA TYR A 141 26.69 11.35 -3.85
C TYR A 141 27.45 10.11 -4.32
N ALA A 142 28.70 10.30 -4.73
CA ALA A 142 29.65 9.23 -5.01
C ALA A 142 30.48 8.96 -3.75
N ILE A 143 30.32 7.78 -3.17
CA ILE A 143 30.76 7.44 -1.82
C ILE A 143 31.80 6.32 -1.88
N GLY A 144 33.02 6.62 -1.44
CA GLY A 144 34.12 5.64 -1.42
C GLY A 144 34.50 5.17 -2.82
N GLY A 145 34.79 3.88 -2.96
CA GLY A 145 35.27 3.24 -4.18
C GLY A 145 36.75 2.91 -4.16
N GLU A 146 37.28 2.58 -5.33
CA GLU A 146 38.69 2.28 -5.55
C GLU A 146 39.27 3.23 -6.59
N ALA A 147 40.47 3.76 -6.33
CA ALA A 147 41.28 4.44 -7.32
C ALA A 147 42.75 4.04 -7.16
N GLY A 148 43.38 3.58 -8.24
CA GLY A 148 44.79 3.18 -8.22
C GLY A 148 45.10 1.93 -7.36
N GLY A 149 44.08 1.13 -7.02
CA GLY A 149 44.22 -0.05 -6.15
C GLY A 149 43.81 0.19 -4.70
N ASP A 150 43.66 1.45 -4.26
CA ASP A 150 43.38 1.79 -2.88
C ASP A 150 41.89 2.09 -2.65
N ALA A 151 41.36 1.59 -1.53
CA ALA A 151 40.01 1.93 -1.06
C ALA A 151 39.94 3.41 -0.64
N LEU A 152 38.87 4.09 -1.03
CA LEU A 152 38.68 5.52 -0.81
C LEU A 152 37.72 5.79 0.36
N ALA A 153 38.04 6.82 1.16
CA ALA A 153 37.09 7.44 2.08
C ALA A 153 36.43 8.70 1.49
N SER A 154 36.93 9.19 0.35
CA SER A 154 36.44 10.44 -0.25
C SER A 154 34.99 10.31 -0.71
N VAL A 155 34.20 11.34 -0.43
CA VAL A 155 32.81 11.45 -0.89
C VAL A 155 32.69 12.70 -1.73
N GLU A 156 32.14 12.56 -2.92
CA GLU A 156 31.88 13.67 -3.83
C GLU A 156 30.38 13.86 -4.03
N ARG A 157 29.95 15.11 -4.15
CA ARG A 157 28.56 15.48 -4.38
C ARG A 157 28.42 16.26 -5.68
N LEU A 158 27.59 15.80 -6.60
CA LEU A 158 27.19 16.58 -7.77
C LEU A 158 26.05 17.50 -7.41
N ASP A 159 26.24 18.81 -7.60
CA ASP A 159 25.13 19.73 -7.77
C ASP A 159 24.70 19.67 -9.24
N VAL A 160 23.54 19.05 -9.51
CA VAL A 160 23.04 18.84 -10.88
C VAL A 160 22.72 20.18 -11.56
N ARG A 161 22.34 21.21 -10.79
CA ARG A 161 22.00 22.54 -11.33
C ARG A 161 23.24 23.33 -11.68
N GLU A 162 24.25 23.30 -10.83
CA GLU A 162 25.55 23.92 -11.12
C GLU A 162 26.40 23.08 -12.08
N ASN A 163 25.99 21.83 -12.32
CA ASN A 163 26.74 20.84 -13.08
C ASN A 163 28.21 20.77 -12.61
N ARG A 164 28.40 20.58 -11.30
CA ARG A 164 29.73 20.58 -10.69
C ARG A 164 29.81 19.61 -9.53
N TRP A 165 30.84 18.77 -9.54
CA TRP A 165 31.20 17.93 -8.40
C TRP A 165 31.96 18.76 -7.36
N VAL A 166 31.59 18.58 -6.09
CA VAL A 166 32.26 19.18 -4.93
C VAL A 166 32.61 18.10 -3.91
N GLN A 167 33.68 18.32 -3.14
CA GLN A 167 34.00 17.44 -2.02
C GLN A 167 32.93 17.54 -0.93
N SER A 168 32.58 16.40 -0.34
CA SER A 168 31.68 16.27 0.81
C SER A 168 32.45 15.67 2.00
N ALA A 169 31.80 15.58 3.16
CA ALA A 169 32.41 14.93 4.33
C ALA A 169 32.83 13.49 3.98
N PRO A 170 34.10 13.11 4.27
CA PRO A 170 34.61 11.78 3.96
C PRO A 170 34.01 10.75 4.92
N LEU A 171 34.00 9.49 4.49
CA LEU A 171 33.69 8.34 5.33
C LEU A 171 34.70 8.23 6.48
N ARG A 172 34.28 7.61 7.59
CA ARG A 172 35.17 7.30 8.72
C ARG A 172 36.16 6.22 8.36
N SER A 173 35.71 5.23 7.58
CA SER A 173 36.52 4.11 7.11
C SER A 173 36.51 4.08 5.58
N PRO A 174 37.70 4.01 4.92
CA PRO A 174 37.76 3.82 3.48
C PRO A 174 37.09 2.50 3.07
N ARG A 175 36.33 2.51 1.97
CA ARG A 175 35.62 1.34 1.49
C ARG A 175 35.48 1.33 -0.03
N SER A 176 35.83 0.23 -0.68
CA SER A 176 35.44 -0.11 -2.05
C SER A 176 34.32 -1.16 -2.04
N GLY A 177 33.63 -1.39 -3.16
CA GLY A 177 32.57 -2.40 -3.28
C GLY A 177 31.32 -2.16 -2.41
N CYS A 178 31.21 -1.00 -1.75
CA CYS A 178 30.08 -0.69 -0.89
C CYS A 178 28.83 -0.30 -1.69
N ALA A 179 27.66 -0.56 -1.13
CA ALA A 179 26.40 -0.06 -1.65
C ALA A 179 26.02 1.25 -0.94
N ALA A 180 25.53 2.24 -1.69
CA ALA A 180 24.98 3.47 -1.13
C ALA A 180 23.46 3.50 -1.29
N VAL A 181 22.73 3.71 -0.20
CA VAL A 181 21.26 3.70 -0.18
C VAL A 181 20.72 4.95 0.50
N ALA A 182 19.87 5.70 -0.19
CA ALA A 182 19.14 6.82 0.42
C ALA A 182 17.88 6.31 1.11
N LEU A 183 17.72 6.63 2.40
CA LEU A 183 16.56 6.24 3.20
C LEU A 183 16.26 7.29 4.29
N SER A 184 15.02 7.75 4.36
CA SER A 184 14.50 8.61 5.44
C SER A 184 15.37 9.84 5.73
N GLY A 185 15.83 10.56 4.70
CA GLY A 185 16.66 11.76 4.84
C GLY A 185 18.13 11.50 5.20
N HIS A 186 18.58 10.25 5.11
CA HIS A 186 19.96 9.85 5.34
C HIS A 186 20.50 9.05 4.15
N ILE A 187 21.82 8.99 4.02
CA ILE A 187 22.50 8.11 3.07
C ILE A 187 23.27 7.05 3.86
N TYR A 188 23.11 5.78 3.50
CA TYR A 188 23.78 4.66 4.15
C TYR A 188 24.83 4.09 3.22
N ALA A 189 26.08 3.98 3.69
CA ALA A 189 27.15 3.24 3.05
C ALA A 189 27.24 1.86 3.71
N VAL A 190 26.85 0.81 2.98
CA VAL A 190 26.65 -0.55 3.50
C VAL A 190 27.78 -1.44 2.98
N GLY A 191 28.50 -2.11 3.89
CA GLY A 191 29.52 -3.10 3.55
C GLY A 191 30.67 -2.58 2.67
N GLY A 192 31.20 -3.44 1.82
CA GLY A 192 32.37 -3.19 0.99
C GLY A 192 33.64 -3.83 1.53
N CYS A 193 34.78 -3.43 0.98
CA CYS A 193 36.12 -3.90 1.31
C CYS A 193 36.97 -2.73 1.84
N GLY A 194 37.66 -2.93 2.96
CA GLY A 194 38.52 -1.94 3.60
C GLY A 194 39.92 -1.84 2.96
N VAL A 195 40.81 -1.11 3.62
CA VAL A 195 42.18 -0.86 3.13
C VAL A 195 43.06 -2.11 3.23
N ASP A 196 42.84 -2.96 4.23
CA ASP A 196 43.61 -4.19 4.43
C ASP A 196 43.01 -5.38 3.67
N GLY A 197 42.02 -5.14 2.81
CA GLY A 197 41.31 -6.16 2.05
C GLY A 197 40.23 -6.90 2.87
N GLU A 198 39.87 -6.38 4.05
CA GLU A 198 38.84 -6.97 4.89
C GLU A 198 37.42 -6.66 4.38
N ASP A 199 36.55 -7.68 4.28
CA ASP A 199 35.15 -7.42 3.93
C ASP A 199 34.40 -6.84 5.15
N LEU A 200 33.89 -5.63 4.98
CA LEU A 200 33.28 -4.84 6.02
C LEU A 200 31.85 -5.32 6.28
N ARG A 201 31.54 -5.53 7.57
CA ARG A 201 30.16 -5.61 8.08
C ARG A 201 29.61 -4.25 8.53
N SER A 202 30.48 -3.24 8.62
CA SER A 202 30.14 -1.92 9.13
C SER A 202 29.24 -1.17 8.15
N VAL A 203 28.34 -0.38 8.71
CA VAL A 203 27.44 0.48 7.96
C VAL A 203 27.59 1.88 8.52
N GLU A 204 27.81 2.85 7.64
CA GLU A 204 27.91 4.26 8.00
C GLU A 204 26.70 5.01 7.46
N ARG A 205 26.17 5.94 8.25
CA ARG A 205 25.03 6.78 7.91
C ARG A 205 25.48 8.24 7.84
N PHE A 206 25.15 8.91 6.75
CA PHE A 206 25.31 10.35 6.57
C PHE A 206 24.00 11.06 6.85
N SER A 207 24.00 11.96 7.84
CA SER A 207 22.90 12.88 8.09
C SER A 207 23.00 14.06 7.12
N LEU A 208 21.97 14.28 6.32
CA LEU A 208 21.88 15.46 5.45
C LEU A 208 21.73 16.77 6.25
N TRP A 209 21.52 16.68 7.56
CA TRP A 209 21.35 17.81 8.49
C TRP A 209 22.68 18.24 9.08
N ASP A 210 23.38 17.28 9.67
CA ASP A 210 24.60 17.52 10.44
C ASP A 210 25.84 17.49 9.55
N SER A 211 25.70 16.99 8.32
CA SER A 211 26.78 16.84 7.35
C SER A 211 27.95 16.00 7.87
N GLU A 212 27.66 15.02 8.73
CA GLU A 212 28.62 14.09 9.30
C GLU A 212 28.20 12.63 9.06
N TRP A 213 29.21 11.77 8.96
CA TRP A 213 29.03 10.33 8.95
C TRP A 213 29.06 9.79 10.38
N GLU A 214 28.20 8.83 10.67
CA GLU A 214 28.16 8.10 11.93
C GLU A 214 28.03 6.59 11.67
N GLU A 215 28.50 5.77 12.61
CA GLU A 215 28.32 4.32 12.50
C GLU A 215 26.93 3.91 12.97
N VAL A 216 26.32 2.98 12.23
CA VAL A 216 25.08 2.31 12.63
C VAL A 216 25.36 0.82 12.84
N PRO A 217 24.42 0.06 13.43
CA PRO A 217 24.64 -1.35 13.73
C PRO A 217 25.14 -2.15 12.53
N ALA A 218 26.14 -2.98 12.78
CA ALA A 218 26.80 -3.78 11.76
C ALA A 218 25.95 -4.98 11.33
N MET A 219 26.10 -5.38 10.07
CA MET A 219 25.55 -6.64 9.54
C MET A 219 26.14 -7.84 10.27
N SER A 220 25.46 -9.00 10.16
CA SER A 220 25.97 -10.24 10.74
C SER A 220 27.20 -10.78 10.00
N THR A 221 27.26 -10.56 8.68
CA THR A 221 28.35 -11.02 7.80
C THR A 221 28.97 -9.83 7.05
N GLY A 222 30.29 -9.85 6.84
CA GLY A 222 30.97 -8.87 6.00
C GLY A 222 30.68 -9.13 4.52
N ARG A 223 30.40 -8.09 3.74
CA ARG A 223 29.92 -8.24 2.35
C ARG A 223 30.62 -7.26 1.42
N ASP A 224 31.46 -7.76 0.53
CA ASP A 224 32.04 -7.01 -0.59
C ASP A 224 31.19 -7.16 -1.88
N GLU A 225 31.13 -6.11 -2.69
CA GLU A 225 30.32 -5.99 -3.92
C GLU A 225 28.88 -6.50 -3.73
N LEU A 226 28.24 -6.09 -2.64
CA LEU A 226 26.87 -6.47 -2.29
C LEU A 226 25.82 -5.66 -3.05
N ALA A 227 24.62 -6.23 -3.15
CA ALA A 227 23.45 -5.52 -3.65
C ALA A 227 22.63 -4.99 -2.45
N ALA A 228 22.32 -3.68 -2.43
CA ALA A 228 21.47 -3.11 -1.38
C ALA A 228 20.44 -2.12 -1.93
N ALA A 229 19.27 -2.08 -1.28
CA ALA A 229 18.20 -1.16 -1.63
C ALA A 229 17.31 -0.83 -0.42
N ALA A 230 16.60 0.30 -0.51
CA ALA A 230 15.59 0.69 0.48
C ALA A 230 14.19 0.32 -0.01
N CYS A 231 13.40 -0.33 0.84
CA CYS A 231 12.01 -0.64 0.56
C CYS A 231 11.19 -0.61 1.86
N GLY A 232 9.97 -0.05 1.83
CA GLY A 232 9.06 -0.08 2.98
C GLY A 232 9.62 0.56 4.27
N GLY A 233 10.57 1.51 4.15
CA GLY A 233 11.22 2.15 5.30
C GLY A 233 12.42 1.39 5.88
N CYS A 234 12.80 0.24 5.32
CA CYS A 234 13.91 -0.59 5.77
C CYS A 234 15.03 -0.64 4.72
N LEU A 235 16.27 -0.89 5.17
CA LEU A 235 17.41 -1.25 4.34
C LEU A 235 17.47 -2.76 4.15
N TYR A 236 17.88 -3.18 2.95
CA TYR A 236 18.08 -4.57 2.61
C TYR A 236 19.47 -4.74 2.01
N ALA A 237 20.24 -5.70 2.53
CA ALA A 237 21.56 -6.08 2.05
C ALA A 237 21.51 -7.54 1.58
N MET A 238 21.88 -7.79 0.32
CA MET A 238 21.64 -9.06 -0.37
C MET A 238 22.90 -9.47 -1.13
N GLY A 239 23.28 -10.75 -0.98
CA GLY A 239 24.44 -11.31 -1.66
C GLY A 239 25.75 -10.62 -1.28
N GLY A 240 26.64 -10.46 -2.27
CA GLY A 240 28.01 -10.01 -2.09
C GLY A 240 28.96 -11.20 -1.90
N SER A 241 30.19 -10.92 -1.51
CA SER A 241 31.19 -11.95 -1.21
C SER A 241 31.83 -11.75 0.16
N HIS A 242 32.31 -12.84 0.73
CA HIS A 242 33.00 -12.87 2.01
C HIS A 242 34.22 -13.79 1.94
N LEU A 243 35.37 -13.29 2.37
CA LEU A 243 36.65 -13.97 2.41
C LEU A 243 36.76 -14.77 3.70
N VAL A 244 36.64 -16.08 3.57
CA VAL A 244 37.03 -17.03 4.62
C VAL A 244 38.38 -17.58 4.18
N TRP A 245 39.45 -16.91 4.62
CA TRP A 245 40.79 -17.15 4.10
C TRP A 245 41.15 -18.65 4.02
N PRO A 246 41.65 -19.14 2.86
CA PRO A 246 42.04 -18.40 1.65
C PRO A 246 40.94 -18.28 0.57
N VAL A 247 39.71 -18.71 0.85
CA VAL A 247 38.64 -18.84 -0.15
C VAL A 247 37.65 -17.69 -0.06
N ARG A 248 37.32 -17.08 -1.20
CA ARG A 248 36.25 -16.08 -1.30
C ARG A 248 34.94 -16.81 -1.63
N HIS A 249 33.96 -16.70 -0.74
CA HIS A 249 32.64 -17.28 -0.93
C HIS A 249 31.66 -16.22 -1.41
N VAL A 250 30.87 -16.55 -2.42
CA VAL A 250 29.76 -15.72 -2.88
C VAL A 250 28.52 -16.05 -2.04
N LEU A 251 27.80 -15.03 -1.61
CA LEU A 251 26.70 -15.17 -0.66
C LEU A 251 25.35 -15.26 -1.37
N ASP A 252 24.48 -16.13 -0.87
CA ASP A 252 23.04 -16.20 -1.15
C ASP A 252 22.20 -15.54 -0.04
N SER A 253 22.84 -15.17 1.06
CA SER A 253 22.16 -14.65 2.25
C SER A 253 21.71 -13.20 2.07
N ALA A 254 20.61 -12.85 2.73
CA ALA A 254 20.06 -11.51 2.75
C ALA A 254 19.73 -11.08 4.19
N GLU A 255 19.83 -9.78 4.45
CA GLU A 255 19.58 -9.18 5.75
C GLU A 255 18.78 -7.89 5.62
N GLN A 256 17.94 -7.60 6.61
CA GLN A 256 17.11 -6.39 6.70
C GLN A 256 17.48 -5.58 7.94
N PHE A 257 17.48 -4.25 7.80
CA PHE A 257 17.62 -3.32 8.91
C PHE A 257 16.49 -2.29 8.90
N ASP A 258 15.74 -2.20 10.00
CA ASP A 258 14.76 -1.13 10.22
C ASP A 258 15.39 -0.03 11.10
N PRO A 259 15.68 1.17 10.54
CA PRO A 259 16.25 2.27 11.32
C PRO A 259 15.29 2.87 12.36
N ARG A 260 14.00 2.49 12.35
CA ARG A 260 12.97 2.99 13.29
C ARG A 260 12.77 2.07 14.48
N SER A 261 13.27 0.83 14.47
CA SER A 261 13.07 -0.09 15.59
C SER A 261 13.84 0.40 16.83
N HIS A 262 13.11 0.62 17.93
CA HIS A 262 13.69 1.05 19.20
C HIS A 262 14.28 -0.13 20.01
N CYS A 263 14.02 -1.37 19.58
CA CYS A 263 14.58 -2.57 20.16
C CYS A 263 15.90 -2.91 19.46
N THR A 264 17.04 -2.61 20.13
CA THR A 264 18.42 -2.98 19.76
C THR A 264 18.65 -3.14 18.25
N GLY A 265 18.84 -2.02 17.55
CA GLY A 265 19.03 -1.96 16.10
C GLY A 265 19.97 -3.05 15.61
N SER A 266 19.42 -4.13 15.07
CA SER A 266 20.18 -5.30 14.63
C SER A 266 19.64 -5.74 13.29
N TRP A 267 20.53 -6.24 12.45
CA TRP A 267 20.17 -6.79 11.16
C TRP A 267 19.46 -8.12 11.35
N GLN A 268 18.32 -8.28 10.69
CA GLN A 268 17.50 -9.49 10.71
C GLN A 268 17.77 -10.32 9.46
N ALA A 269 17.99 -11.62 9.63
CA ALA A 269 18.17 -12.53 8.50
C ALA A 269 16.87 -12.68 7.70
N LEU A 270 17.00 -12.68 6.38
CA LEU A 270 15.93 -12.91 5.43
C LEU A 270 16.06 -14.29 4.76
N PRO A 271 15.00 -14.76 4.07
CA PRO A 271 15.11 -15.88 3.15
C PRO A 271 16.27 -15.69 2.18
N ARG A 272 16.98 -16.77 1.89
CA ARG A 272 18.11 -16.79 0.96
C ARG A 272 17.64 -16.63 -0.48
N LEU A 273 18.47 -16.00 -1.31
CA LEU A 273 18.34 -15.94 -2.76
C LEU A 273 18.37 -17.38 -3.33
N SER A 274 17.76 -17.62 -4.50
CA SER A 274 17.83 -18.96 -5.11
C SER A 274 19.21 -19.31 -5.68
N ARG A 275 20.05 -18.30 -5.89
CA ARG A 275 21.44 -18.44 -6.32
C ARG A 275 22.30 -17.37 -5.67
N GLU A 276 23.50 -17.76 -5.26
CA GLU A 276 24.54 -16.87 -4.78
C GLU A 276 24.96 -15.87 -5.87
N ARG A 277 25.22 -14.62 -5.45
CA ARG A 277 25.61 -13.56 -6.38
C ARG A 277 26.40 -12.46 -5.68
N CYS A 278 27.52 -12.05 -6.27
CA CYS A 278 28.25 -10.82 -5.97
C CYS A 278 28.24 -9.88 -7.18
N ALA A 279 28.61 -8.61 -6.99
CA ALA A 279 28.58 -7.59 -8.05
C ALA A 279 27.22 -7.49 -8.77
N ALA A 280 26.15 -7.84 -8.05
CA ALA A 280 24.76 -7.76 -8.48
C ALA A 280 24.20 -6.36 -8.20
N ALA A 281 23.09 -6.02 -8.85
CA ALA A 281 22.40 -4.76 -8.58
C ALA A 281 21.06 -5.02 -7.88
N ALA A 282 20.71 -4.16 -6.93
CA ALA A 282 19.39 -4.15 -6.30
C ALA A 282 18.65 -2.85 -6.57
N VAL A 283 17.36 -2.96 -6.91
CA VAL A 283 16.47 -1.81 -7.11
C VAL A 283 15.13 -2.06 -6.43
N ALA A 284 14.49 -0.99 -5.97
CA ALA A 284 13.14 -1.07 -5.40
C ALA A 284 12.11 -0.53 -6.39
N VAL A 285 11.10 -1.33 -6.72
CA VAL A 285 10.00 -0.96 -7.65
C VAL A 285 8.67 -1.39 -7.05
N ARG A 286 7.71 -0.46 -6.93
CA ARG A 286 6.35 -0.71 -6.39
C ARG A 286 6.34 -1.56 -5.11
N ARG A 287 7.20 -1.20 -4.13
CA ARG A 287 7.37 -1.89 -2.83
C ARG A 287 7.92 -3.32 -2.90
N ARG A 288 8.52 -3.72 -4.02
CA ARG A 288 9.30 -4.96 -4.14
C ARG A 288 10.77 -4.66 -4.37
N LEU A 289 11.61 -5.53 -3.85
CA LEU A 289 13.05 -5.52 -4.12
C LEU A 289 13.30 -6.41 -5.32
N LEU A 290 14.11 -5.95 -6.26
CA LEU A 290 14.57 -6.75 -7.38
C LEU A 290 16.07 -6.86 -7.28
N VAL A 291 16.60 -8.08 -7.36
CA VAL A 291 18.03 -8.37 -7.38
C VAL A 291 18.37 -8.97 -8.74
N LEU A 292 19.34 -8.36 -9.41
CA LEU A 292 19.57 -8.52 -10.84
C LEU A 292 21.02 -8.92 -11.08
N GLY A 293 21.23 -9.96 -11.91
CA GLY A 293 22.54 -10.37 -12.40
C GLY A 293 23.56 -10.63 -11.29
N GLY A 294 24.80 -10.21 -11.52
CA GLY A 294 25.93 -10.51 -10.65
C GLY A 294 26.73 -11.69 -11.18
N CYS A 295 27.71 -12.12 -10.40
CA CYS A 295 28.58 -13.25 -10.69
C CYS A 295 28.43 -14.30 -9.57
N ASP A 296 28.40 -15.59 -9.91
CA ASP A 296 28.26 -16.69 -8.95
C ASP A 296 29.61 -17.11 -8.32
N GLU A 297 29.64 -18.21 -7.54
CA GLU A 297 30.86 -18.68 -6.87
C GLU A 297 31.97 -19.09 -7.85
N ASP A 298 31.61 -19.54 -9.06
CA ASP A 298 32.55 -19.86 -10.15
C ASP A 298 33.01 -18.61 -10.91
N GLY A 299 32.48 -17.44 -10.58
CA GLY A 299 32.75 -16.17 -11.26
C GLY A 299 32.01 -16.01 -12.57
N VAL A 300 31.00 -16.85 -12.85
CA VAL A 300 30.20 -16.81 -14.07
C VAL A 300 29.16 -15.71 -13.98
N ALA A 301 29.11 -14.86 -15.01
CA ALA A 301 28.14 -13.77 -15.06
C ALA A 301 26.70 -14.30 -15.21
N LEU A 302 25.78 -13.75 -14.42
CA LEU A 302 24.38 -14.17 -14.35
C LEU A 302 23.48 -13.25 -15.17
N CYS A 303 22.53 -13.84 -15.88
CA CYS A 303 21.39 -13.13 -16.48
C CYS A 303 20.11 -13.24 -15.63
N SER A 304 20.12 -14.07 -14.59
CA SER A 304 18.96 -14.31 -13.73
C SER A 304 18.64 -13.09 -12.85
N ALA A 305 17.35 -12.89 -12.62
CA ALA A 305 16.82 -11.86 -11.76
C ALA A 305 15.78 -12.47 -10.83
N GLU A 306 15.64 -11.91 -9.63
CA GLU A 306 14.70 -12.35 -8.62
C GLU A 306 14.05 -11.15 -7.97
N SER A 307 12.79 -11.30 -7.56
CA SER A 307 12.04 -10.28 -6.82
C SER A 307 11.68 -10.79 -5.43
N PHE A 308 11.68 -9.89 -4.46
CA PHE A 308 11.28 -10.15 -3.09
C PHE A 308 10.19 -9.16 -2.69
N ASP A 309 9.09 -9.72 -2.20
CA ASP A 309 8.03 -8.95 -1.54
C ASP A 309 8.25 -9.01 -0.03
N PRO A 310 8.61 -7.89 0.63
CA PRO A 310 8.78 -7.87 2.08
C PRO A 310 7.56 -8.30 2.89
N THR A 311 6.36 -8.24 2.33
CA THR A 311 5.12 -8.67 3.00
C THR A 311 4.88 -10.18 2.85
N GLY A 312 5.27 -10.76 1.72
CA GLY A 312 5.10 -12.17 1.40
C GLY A 312 6.26 -13.07 1.83
N GLY A 313 7.44 -12.48 2.13
CA GLY A 313 8.57 -13.20 2.70
C GLY A 313 9.16 -14.29 1.80
N ARG A 314 9.06 -14.17 0.46
CA ARG A 314 9.61 -15.15 -0.49
C ARG A 314 10.23 -14.48 -1.71
N TRP A 315 11.32 -15.08 -2.20
CA TRP A 315 11.93 -14.75 -3.49
C TRP A 315 11.16 -15.41 -4.64
N VAL A 316 10.95 -14.66 -5.71
CA VAL A 316 10.24 -15.11 -6.91
C VAL A 316 11.10 -14.80 -8.13
N PRO A 317 11.35 -15.76 -9.03
CA PRO A 317 12.16 -15.54 -10.22
C PRO A 317 11.50 -14.52 -11.17
N LEU A 318 12.33 -13.71 -11.82
CA LEU A 318 11.94 -12.79 -12.89
C LEU A 318 12.46 -13.28 -14.24
N PRO A 319 11.90 -12.78 -15.37
CA PRO A 319 12.46 -13.03 -16.69
C PRO A 319 13.97 -12.71 -16.73
N PRO A 320 14.81 -13.59 -17.30
CA PRO A 320 16.25 -13.36 -17.36
C PRO A 320 16.59 -12.25 -18.36
N MET A 321 17.63 -11.47 -18.06
CA MET A 321 18.21 -10.48 -18.98
C MET A 321 18.69 -11.16 -20.27
N LYS A 322 18.71 -10.43 -21.40
CA LYS A 322 19.18 -11.00 -22.67
C LYS A 322 20.67 -11.29 -22.66
N ARG A 323 21.43 -10.57 -21.84
CA ARG A 323 22.86 -10.83 -21.60
C ARG A 323 23.14 -11.01 -20.11
N PRO A 324 24.02 -11.96 -19.75
CA PRO A 324 24.59 -12.01 -18.41
C PRO A 324 25.43 -10.78 -18.16
N ARG A 325 25.39 -10.28 -16.91
CA ARG A 325 26.15 -9.07 -16.54
C ARG A 325 26.44 -9.03 -15.04
N CYS A 326 27.66 -8.66 -14.67
CA CYS A 326 28.03 -8.25 -13.32
C CYS A 326 28.78 -6.90 -13.33
N ASN A 327 28.85 -6.20 -12.19
CA ASN A 327 29.42 -4.84 -12.10
C ASN A 327 28.76 -3.82 -13.05
N PHE A 328 27.46 -3.94 -13.26
CA PHE A 328 26.65 -3.09 -14.13
C PHE A 328 25.85 -2.06 -13.32
N ALA A 329 25.34 -1.06 -14.04
CA ALA A 329 24.50 -0.02 -13.49
C ALA A 329 23.02 -0.44 -13.55
N ALA A 330 22.26 -0.31 -12.46
CA ALA A 330 20.81 -0.49 -12.47
C ALA A 330 20.08 0.67 -11.79
N ALA A 331 18.93 1.07 -12.34
CA ALA A 331 18.11 2.15 -11.81
C ALA A 331 16.62 1.89 -12.06
N ALA A 332 15.77 2.44 -11.18
CA ALA A 332 14.32 2.36 -11.29
C ALA A 332 13.74 3.72 -11.69
N ALA A 333 13.06 3.79 -12.84
CA ALA A 333 12.44 5.03 -13.33
C ALA A 333 11.06 4.73 -13.94
N GLY A 334 10.04 5.51 -13.54
CA GLY A 334 8.69 5.37 -14.09
C GLY A 334 8.05 4.00 -13.88
N GLY A 335 8.43 3.27 -12.82
CA GLY A 335 7.95 1.91 -12.56
C GLY A 335 8.63 0.82 -13.38
N ARG A 336 9.62 1.16 -14.21
CA ARG A 336 10.46 0.24 -14.97
C ARG A 336 11.86 0.17 -14.36
N VAL A 337 12.55 -0.93 -14.64
CA VAL A 337 13.97 -1.11 -14.32
C VAL A 337 14.78 -0.95 -15.57
N LEU A 338 15.92 -0.27 -15.47
CA LEU A 338 16.91 -0.17 -16.53
C LEU A 338 18.25 -0.69 -16.04
N VAL A 339 18.91 -1.49 -16.87
CA VAL A 339 20.27 -2.01 -16.63
C VAL A 339 21.18 -1.58 -17.77
N ALA A 340 22.39 -1.15 -17.45
CA ALA A 340 23.33 -0.61 -18.41
C ALA A 340 24.77 -1.01 -18.06
N GLY A 341 25.57 -1.32 -19.06
CA GLY A 341 26.99 -1.58 -18.86
C GLY A 341 27.28 -2.96 -18.23
N GLY A 342 28.49 -3.08 -17.68
CA GLY A 342 28.95 -4.25 -16.93
C GLY A 342 29.87 -5.15 -17.72
N TYR A 343 30.16 -6.30 -17.11
CA TYR A 343 31.06 -7.32 -17.60
C TYR A 343 30.27 -8.58 -17.97
N ASP A 344 30.58 -9.17 -19.13
CA ASP A 344 30.18 -10.54 -19.51
C ASP A 344 31.42 -11.40 -19.82
N ASP A 345 31.29 -12.71 -19.70
CA ASP A 345 32.41 -13.67 -19.81
C ASP A 345 33.04 -13.74 -21.21
N ASN A 346 32.41 -13.14 -22.23
CA ASN A 346 32.83 -13.25 -23.63
C ASN A 346 33.43 -11.96 -24.22
N THR A 347 33.04 -10.78 -23.74
CA THR A 347 33.33 -9.49 -24.39
C THR A 347 34.03 -8.47 -23.49
N ARG A 348 34.17 -8.77 -22.18
CA ARG A 348 34.79 -7.94 -21.13
C ARG A 348 34.08 -6.60 -20.84
N ASP A 349 33.54 -5.90 -21.83
CA ASP A 349 32.78 -4.66 -21.64
C ASP A 349 31.45 -4.68 -22.40
N VAL A 350 30.33 -4.61 -21.68
CA VAL A 350 28.97 -4.60 -22.25
C VAL A 350 28.54 -3.16 -22.51
N ASP A 351 28.18 -2.80 -23.74
CA ASP A 351 27.60 -1.50 -24.10
C ASP A 351 26.07 -1.49 -24.09
N THR A 352 25.46 -2.67 -23.94
CA THR A 352 24.01 -2.83 -24.08
C THR A 352 23.27 -2.31 -22.87
N VAL A 353 22.16 -1.65 -23.15
CA VAL A 353 21.19 -1.17 -22.17
C VAL A 353 19.90 -1.95 -22.38
N GLU A 354 19.33 -2.45 -21.30
CA GLU A 354 18.07 -3.19 -21.31
C GLU A 354 17.11 -2.61 -20.28
N HIS A 355 15.80 -2.64 -20.56
CA HIS A 355 14.78 -2.32 -19.57
C HIS A 355 13.83 -3.49 -19.34
N LEU A 356 13.17 -3.48 -18.20
CA LEU A 356 12.10 -4.40 -17.83
C LEU A 356 10.95 -3.62 -17.18
N ASP A 357 9.74 -3.85 -17.63
CA ASP A 357 8.55 -3.59 -16.83
C ASP A 357 8.19 -4.90 -16.10
N PRO A 358 8.51 -5.04 -14.79
CA PRO A 358 8.34 -6.32 -14.09
C PRO A 358 6.87 -6.73 -13.92
N TRP A 359 5.93 -5.88 -14.35
CA TRP A 359 4.48 -6.11 -14.25
C TRP A 359 3.83 -6.41 -15.60
N GLN A 360 4.61 -6.50 -16.67
CA GLN A 360 4.15 -6.97 -17.98
C GLN A 360 4.71 -8.37 -18.25
N SER A 361 4.01 -9.13 -19.09
CA SER A 361 4.48 -10.46 -19.52
C SER A 361 5.63 -10.41 -20.53
N ILE A 362 5.96 -9.22 -21.04
CA ILE A 362 7.06 -8.99 -21.97
C ILE A 362 8.37 -9.00 -21.16
N GLY A 363 9.31 -9.85 -21.56
CA GLY A 363 10.64 -9.92 -20.94
C GLY A 363 11.49 -8.68 -21.22
N TRP A 364 12.78 -8.75 -20.93
CA TRP A 364 13.70 -7.63 -21.14
C TRP A 364 13.70 -7.14 -22.59
N GLU A 365 13.76 -5.82 -22.77
CA GLU A 365 13.85 -5.17 -24.07
C GLU A 365 15.14 -4.36 -24.18
N SER A 366 15.67 -4.23 -25.39
CA SER A 366 16.94 -3.52 -25.61
C SER A 366 16.67 -2.08 -26.01
N VAL A 367 17.42 -1.15 -25.43
CA VAL A 367 17.30 0.30 -25.71
C VAL A 367 18.64 0.86 -26.22
N ALA A 368 18.71 2.19 -26.38
CA ALA A 368 19.91 2.87 -26.86
C ALA A 368 21.15 2.50 -26.03
N ARG A 369 22.21 2.10 -26.72
CA ARG A 369 23.46 1.63 -26.12
C ARG A 369 24.23 2.76 -25.43
N LEU A 370 25.10 2.39 -24.51
CA LEU A 370 26.08 3.32 -23.95
C LEU A 370 27.03 3.80 -25.06
N PRO A 371 27.40 5.09 -25.10
CA PRO A 371 28.36 5.58 -26.08
C PRO A 371 29.74 4.92 -25.99
N VAL A 372 30.11 4.49 -24.78
CA VAL A 372 31.38 3.82 -24.50
C VAL A 372 31.08 2.62 -23.58
N PRO A 373 31.48 1.38 -23.96
CA PRO A 373 31.41 0.20 -23.10
C PRO A 373 32.18 0.44 -21.79
N ARG A 374 31.61 0.05 -20.64
CA ARG A 374 32.20 0.27 -19.31
C ARG A 374 31.63 -0.66 -18.24
N TRP A 375 32.45 -1.03 -17.26
CA TRP A 375 32.08 -1.81 -16.08
C TRP A 375 32.51 -1.12 -14.78
N GLY A 376 32.01 -1.60 -13.63
CA GLY A 376 32.19 -0.92 -12.34
C GLY A 376 31.40 0.39 -12.25
N VAL A 377 30.41 0.52 -13.13
CA VAL A 377 29.58 1.68 -13.33
C VAL A 377 28.48 1.69 -12.27
N ARG A 378 28.12 2.88 -11.79
CA ARG A 378 26.99 3.03 -10.87
C ARG A 378 25.90 3.87 -11.51
N ALA A 379 24.66 3.44 -11.31
CA ALA A 379 23.48 4.18 -11.71
C ALA A 379 22.70 4.65 -10.49
N ALA A 380 22.13 5.84 -10.61
CA ALA A 380 21.17 6.33 -9.66
C ALA A 380 20.01 6.99 -10.41
N SER A 381 18.81 6.81 -9.88
CA SER A 381 17.59 7.37 -10.44
C SER A 381 16.87 8.24 -9.43
N SER A 382 16.44 9.42 -9.84
CA SER A 382 15.56 10.28 -9.05
C SER A 382 14.68 11.11 -9.96
N ALA A 383 13.43 11.35 -9.53
CA ALA A 383 12.41 12.07 -10.29
C ALA A 383 12.22 11.55 -11.74
N GLY A 384 12.42 10.24 -11.94
CA GLY A 384 12.30 9.62 -13.26
C GLY A 384 13.45 9.95 -14.22
N THR A 385 14.57 10.49 -13.74
CA THR A 385 15.81 10.70 -14.51
C THR A 385 16.87 9.68 -14.09
N ILE A 386 17.64 9.14 -15.04
CA ILE A 386 18.69 8.15 -14.79
C ILE A 386 20.07 8.75 -15.04
N PHE A 387 20.93 8.67 -14.03
CA PHE A 387 22.35 9.04 -14.12
C PHE A 387 23.22 7.80 -14.09
N ILE A 388 24.29 7.83 -14.86
CA ILE A 388 25.37 6.86 -14.89
C ILE A 388 26.66 7.59 -14.58
N VAL A 389 27.45 7.07 -13.63
CA VAL A 389 28.66 7.72 -13.14
C VAL A 389 29.81 6.73 -13.09
N GLY A 390 30.98 7.19 -13.55
CA GLY A 390 32.27 6.57 -13.36
C GLY A 390 32.44 5.19 -14.00
N GLY A 391 33.21 4.33 -13.32
CA GLY A 391 33.55 2.98 -13.76
C GLY A 391 34.93 2.91 -14.42
N LYS A 392 35.13 1.89 -15.26
CA LYS A 392 36.40 1.59 -15.92
C LYS A 392 36.21 1.40 -17.41
N VAL A 393 37.08 2.01 -18.21
CA VAL A 393 37.11 1.97 -19.68
C VAL A 393 38.55 1.69 -20.12
N ASN A 394 38.79 0.69 -20.96
CA ASN A 394 40.13 0.35 -21.48
C ASN A 394 41.21 0.25 -20.39
N GLU A 395 40.87 -0.36 -19.25
CA GLU A 395 41.73 -0.48 -18.06
C GLU A 395 41.96 0.79 -17.21
N TYR A 396 41.36 1.94 -17.55
CA TYR A 396 41.48 3.18 -16.78
C TYR A 396 40.19 3.52 -16.05
N GLU A 397 40.29 3.94 -14.78
CA GLU A 397 39.17 4.54 -14.05
C GLU A 397 38.74 5.84 -14.73
N VAL A 398 37.44 6.03 -14.94
CA VAL A 398 36.86 7.22 -15.56
C VAL A 398 35.98 7.99 -14.59
N GLY A 399 35.93 9.31 -14.76
CA GLY A 399 35.08 10.21 -13.97
C GLY A 399 33.78 10.61 -14.66
N ASP A 400 33.48 10.09 -15.86
CA ASP A 400 32.35 10.54 -16.67
C ASP A 400 31.03 10.44 -15.92
N THR A 401 30.21 11.49 -16.03
CA THR A 401 28.82 11.50 -15.58
C THR A 401 27.94 11.68 -16.81
N GLN A 402 26.97 10.80 -16.99
CA GLN A 402 26.03 10.83 -18.10
C GLN A 402 24.60 10.71 -17.58
N CYS A 403 23.66 11.42 -18.21
CA CYS A 403 22.24 11.42 -17.89
C CYS A 403 21.46 10.94 -19.11
N MET A 404 20.51 10.03 -18.92
CA MET A 404 19.61 9.63 -20.01
C MET A 404 18.49 10.66 -20.16
N ASP A 405 18.35 11.20 -21.37
CA ASP A 405 17.17 11.97 -21.75
C ASP A 405 16.03 11.02 -22.14
N HIS A 406 14.95 11.03 -21.36
CA HIS A 406 13.79 10.16 -21.58
C HIS A 406 13.00 10.51 -22.85
N ALA A 407 13.09 11.75 -23.35
CA ALA A 407 12.36 12.17 -24.55
C ALA A 407 13.04 11.68 -25.83
N SER A 408 14.38 11.74 -25.90
CA SER A 408 15.14 11.33 -27.08
C SER A 408 15.77 9.93 -26.97
N GLY A 409 15.86 9.36 -25.76
CA GLY A 409 16.57 8.11 -25.49
C GLY A 409 18.11 8.23 -25.58
N ASN A 410 18.65 9.45 -25.71
CA ASN A 410 20.08 9.69 -25.83
C ASN A 410 20.73 10.01 -24.47
N TRP A 411 22.06 9.88 -24.42
CA TRP A 411 22.87 10.22 -23.25
C TRP A 411 23.46 11.62 -23.35
N VAL A 412 23.31 12.41 -22.29
CA VAL A 412 23.85 13.78 -22.15
C VAL A 412 24.98 13.79 -21.12
N SER A 413 26.12 14.38 -21.48
CA SER A 413 27.29 14.46 -20.59
C SER A 413 27.17 15.59 -19.55
N TYR A 414 27.61 15.29 -18.33
CA TYR A 414 27.73 16.19 -17.19
C TYR A 414 29.19 16.32 -16.76
N ALA A 415 29.46 17.16 -15.76
CA ALA A 415 30.79 17.31 -15.16
C ALA A 415 31.34 15.97 -14.66
N GLN A 416 32.64 15.81 -14.79
CA GLN A 416 33.35 14.61 -14.35
C GLN A 416 33.61 14.66 -12.85
N LEU A 417 33.66 13.48 -12.22
CA LEU A 417 34.15 13.31 -10.85
C LEU A 417 35.53 13.97 -10.70
N LEU A 418 35.76 14.58 -9.54
CA LEU A 418 37.05 15.18 -9.17
C LEU A 418 38.14 14.11 -9.10
N GLN A 419 37.79 12.91 -8.62
CA GLN A 419 38.64 11.73 -8.61
C GLN A 419 37.95 10.59 -9.37
N PRO A 420 38.47 10.18 -10.54
CA PRO A 420 38.05 8.96 -11.23
C PRO A 420 38.13 7.74 -10.30
N ARG A 421 37.06 6.93 -10.28
CA ARG A 421 36.90 5.82 -9.32
C ARG A 421 35.97 4.74 -9.89
N ARG A 422 36.13 3.51 -9.40
CA ARG A 422 35.22 2.38 -9.63
C ARG A 422 34.72 1.80 -8.32
N SER A 423 33.76 0.87 -8.39
CA SER A 423 33.27 0.12 -7.23
C SER A 423 32.83 0.99 -6.04
N PHE A 424 32.34 2.20 -6.29
CA PHE A 424 31.86 3.12 -5.26
C PHE A 424 30.37 2.95 -5.01
N GLY A 425 29.84 3.49 -3.92
CA GLY A 425 28.39 3.61 -3.72
C GLY A 425 27.87 4.90 -4.39
N LEU A 426 26.75 4.84 -5.11
CA LEU A 426 26.09 6.02 -5.67
C LEU A 426 24.68 6.18 -5.12
N ALA A 427 24.39 7.32 -4.50
CA ALA A 427 23.06 7.65 -4.00
C ALA A 427 22.53 8.95 -4.61
N ALA A 428 21.25 8.97 -4.98
CA ALA A 428 20.55 10.18 -5.43
C ALA A 428 19.63 10.69 -4.33
N VAL A 429 19.72 11.99 -4.03
CA VAL A 429 18.96 12.65 -2.96
C VAL A 429 18.39 13.96 -3.47
N MET A 430 17.09 14.17 -3.30
CA MET A 430 16.49 15.50 -3.44
C MET A 430 16.53 16.21 -2.10
N GLN A 431 17.24 17.33 -2.02
CA GLN A 431 17.37 18.08 -0.77
C GLN A 431 16.10 18.92 -0.56
N ALA A 432 15.21 18.48 0.33
CA ALA A 432 13.99 19.23 0.70
C ALA A 432 14.28 20.40 1.66
N LEU A 433 13.34 21.35 1.84
CA LEU A 433 13.41 22.39 2.87
C LEU A 433 13.12 21.74 4.23
N MET A 434 14.20 21.38 4.89
CA MET A 434 14.24 20.48 6.03
C MET A 434 14.23 21.34 7.31
N LEU A 435 13.16 21.25 8.14
CA LEU A 435 13.05 21.97 9.43
C LEU A 435 13.81 21.18 10.50
N ALA A 436 14.69 21.85 11.25
CA ALA A 436 15.38 21.24 12.39
C ALA A 436 14.36 20.67 13.41
N PRO A 437 14.71 19.62 14.17
CA PRO A 437 13.84 19.03 15.21
C PRO A 437 13.31 20.06 16.23
N SER A 438 13.98 21.21 16.36
CA SER A 438 13.64 22.32 17.26
C SER A 438 12.56 23.28 16.73
N GLY A 439 12.02 23.07 15.52
CA GLY A 439 10.97 23.92 14.95
C GLY A 439 11.46 25.31 14.50
N GLN A 440 12.77 25.54 14.44
CA GLN A 440 13.34 26.75 13.84
C GLN A 440 13.65 26.52 12.35
N SER A 441 13.18 27.43 11.50
CA SER A 441 13.60 27.54 10.11
C SER A 441 14.91 28.32 10.07
N LEU A 442 16.00 27.67 9.69
CA LEU A 442 17.27 28.33 9.40
C LEU A 442 17.44 28.38 7.87
N TYR A 443 17.65 29.59 7.35
CA TYR A 443 18.02 29.84 5.96
C TYR A 443 19.48 30.26 5.92
N ARG A 444 20.25 29.76 4.96
CA ARG A 444 21.63 30.21 4.69
C ARG A 444 21.56 31.19 3.53
N ASP A 445 21.77 32.47 3.81
CA ASP A 445 21.82 33.50 2.77
C ASP A 445 23.13 33.39 1.97
N ARG A 446 23.11 33.73 0.69
CA ARG A 446 24.20 33.43 -0.26
C ARG A 446 25.48 34.21 -0.03
N ASP A 447 25.47 35.24 0.82
CA ASP A 447 26.60 36.19 0.97
C ASP A 447 27.07 36.42 2.43
N SER A 448 26.69 35.60 3.41
CA SER A 448 27.24 35.70 4.77
C SER A 448 27.38 34.35 5.49
N ASP A 449 28.47 34.17 6.24
CA ASP A 449 28.76 32.95 7.02
C ASP A 449 27.94 32.79 8.32
N ASP A 450 27.05 33.74 8.65
CA ASP A 450 26.23 33.68 9.87
C ASP A 450 24.78 33.20 9.62
N LEU A 451 24.33 32.25 10.45
CA LEU A 451 22.95 31.75 10.50
C LEU A 451 22.03 32.77 11.22
N GLN A 452 21.00 33.28 10.54
CA GLN A 452 19.98 34.12 11.19
C GLN A 452 18.63 33.40 11.34
N PRO A 453 17.95 33.55 12.51
CA PRO A 453 16.64 32.94 12.75
C PRO A 453 15.50 33.71 12.05
N LEU A 454 14.69 33.01 11.25
CA LEU A 454 13.41 33.53 10.76
C LEU A 454 12.40 33.63 11.93
N GLN A 455 11.93 34.84 12.24
CA GLN A 455 10.82 35.03 13.18
C GLN A 455 9.55 34.33 12.66
N PRO A 456 8.88 33.50 13.46
CA PRO A 456 7.77 32.68 12.99
C PRO A 456 6.50 33.51 12.80
N CYS A 457 6.02 33.61 11.55
CA CYS A 457 4.59 33.81 11.32
C CYS A 457 3.88 32.52 11.76
N GLY A 458 3.02 32.60 12.79
CA GLY A 458 2.47 31.49 13.57
C GLY A 458 1.68 30.39 12.84
N LEU A 459 1.60 30.42 11.50
CA LEU A 459 1.04 29.35 10.69
C LEU A 459 2.06 28.25 10.34
N ILE A 460 3.36 28.57 10.29
CA ILE A 460 4.40 27.73 9.68
C ILE A 460 4.89 26.61 10.63
N GLY A 461 4.95 26.88 11.94
CA GLY A 461 5.32 25.87 12.95
C GLY A 461 4.22 24.84 13.24
N PHE A 462 2.97 25.12 12.86
CA PHE A 462 1.82 24.27 13.19
C PHE A 462 1.65 23.12 12.19
N VAL A 463 2.05 23.29 10.93
CA VAL A 463 1.88 22.28 9.86
C VAL A 463 3.00 21.24 9.85
N GLY A 464 4.22 21.60 10.29
CA GLY A 464 5.38 20.69 10.32
C GLY A 464 5.25 19.53 11.29
N PHE A 465 4.57 19.72 12.43
CA PHE A 465 4.37 18.67 13.44
C PHE A 465 3.23 17.69 13.06
N ILE A 466 2.33 18.09 12.17
CA ILE A 466 1.14 17.33 11.77
C ILE A 466 1.50 16.18 10.81
N PHE A 467 2.53 16.34 9.97
CA PHE A 467 2.89 15.35 8.95
C PHE A 467 3.94 14.33 9.39
N LEU A 468 4.81 14.65 10.37
CA LEU A 468 5.77 13.68 10.93
C LEU A 468 5.10 12.57 11.75
N ALA A 469 3.95 12.83 12.36
CA ALA A 469 3.17 11.83 13.08
C ALA A 469 2.13 11.10 12.20
N GLY A 470 1.86 11.61 10.99
CA GLY A 470 0.90 11.03 10.04
C GLY A 470 1.53 10.05 9.03
N SER A 471 2.83 10.19 8.75
CA SER A 471 3.51 9.40 7.72
C SER A 471 3.76 7.93 8.08
N CYS A 472 3.54 7.51 9.34
CA CYS A 472 3.75 6.12 9.76
C CYS A 472 2.48 5.25 9.71
N GLY A 473 1.29 5.85 9.58
CA GLY A 473 0.00 5.13 9.53
C GLY A 473 -0.86 5.41 8.28
N SER A 474 -0.59 6.48 7.52
CA SER A 474 -1.49 6.87 6.42
C SER A 474 -1.22 6.23 5.05
N GLU A 475 -0.06 5.58 4.84
CA GLU A 475 0.27 4.93 3.55
C GLU A 475 -0.30 3.51 3.40
N GLN A 476 -0.63 2.83 4.52
CA GLN A 476 -1.44 1.61 4.44
C GLN A 476 -2.87 1.93 3.98
N ALA A 477 -3.44 3.06 4.43
CA ALA A 477 -4.79 3.48 4.10
C ALA A 477 -4.94 4.11 2.69
N ALA A 478 -3.87 4.67 2.12
CA ALA A 478 -3.95 5.35 0.82
C ALA A 478 -3.73 4.42 -0.39
N MET A 479 -2.99 3.31 -0.24
CA MET A 479 -2.87 2.28 -1.29
C MET A 479 -3.90 1.15 -1.17
N SER A 480 -4.53 0.97 0.00
CA SER A 480 -5.69 0.08 0.15
C SER A 480 -7.02 0.71 -0.26
N ALA A 481 -7.03 2.01 -0.60
CA ALA A 481 -8.27 2.76 -0.81
C ALA A 481 -9.13 2.24 -1.98
N ASN A 482 -8.56 1.46 -2.91
CA ASN A 482 -9.24 0.95 -4.09
C ASN A 482 -9.26 -0.58 -4.19
N GLU A 483 -8.93 -1.34 -3.13
CA GLU A 483 -9.05 -2.80 -3.16
C GLU A 483 -9.94 -3.27 -2.01
N VAL A 484 -10.84 -4.21 -2.32
CA VAL A 484 -11.71 -4.84 -1.32
C VAL A 484 -10.85 -5.54 -0.26
N PRO A 485 -11.00 -5.23 1.03
CA PRO A 485 -10.07 -5.68 2.07
C PRO A 485 -10.19 -7.19 2.35
N VAL A 486 -9.06 -7.82 2.65
CA VAL A 486 -8.99 -9.21 3.13
C VAL A 486 -9.02 -9.24 4.66
N ILE A 487 -9.90 -10.04 5.26
CA ILE A 487 -10.06 -10.20 6.70
C ILE A 487 -9.85 -11.66 7.06
N ASP A 488 -8.92 -11.93 7.98
CA ASP A 488 -8.77 -13.24 8.60
C ASP A 488 -9.70 -13.37 9.81
N LEU A 489 -10.69 -14.27 9.69
CA LEU A 489 -11.72 -14.48 10.70
C LEU A 489 -11.26 -15.41 11.84
N SER A 490 -10.09 -16.05 11.72
CA SER A 490 -9.64 -17.13 12.60
C SER A 490 -9.66 -16.75 14.08
N ALA A 491 -9.13 -15.57 14.42
CA ALA A 491 -9.03 -15.12 15.82
C ALA A 491 -10.41 -14.89 16.47
N PHE A 492 -11.39 -14.40 15.70
CA PHE A 492 -12.74 -14.22 16.22
C PHE A 492 -13.51 -15.53 16.28
N PHE A 493 -13.44 -16.35 15.23
CA PHE A 493 -14.18 -17.61 15.17
C PHE A 493 -13.74 -18.60 16.25
N LYS A 494 -12.44 -18.66 16.55
CA LYS A 494 -11.92 -19.45 17.66
C LYS A 494 -12.61 -19.13 19.00
N GLU A 495 -12.79 -17.84 19.29
CA GLU A 495 -13.44 -17.39 20.52
C GLU A 495 -14.95 -17.63 20.46
N TRP A 496 -15.61 -17.22 19.37
CA TRP A 496 -17.06 -17.34 19.20
C TRP A 496 -17.55 -18.79 19.24
N GLU A 497 -16.85 -19.72 18.60
CA GLU A 497 -17.20 -21.14 18.57
C GLU A 497 -17.04 -21.81 19.94
N SER A 498 -16.11 -21.33 20.77
CA SER A 498 -15.92 -21.84 22.12
C SER A 498 -17.03 -21.43 23.09
N MET A 499 -17.80 -20.38 22.76
CA MET A 499 -18.84 -19.83 23.63
C MET A 499 -20.21 -20.50 23.41
N PRO A 500 -20.93 -20.88 24.48
CA PRO A 500 -22.32 -21.33 24.37
C PRO A 500 -23.26 -20.16 24.03
N ALA A 501 -24.44 -20.44 23.47
CA ALA A 501 -25.37 -19.44 22.97
C ALA A 501 -25.82 -18.43 24.05
N GLU A 502 -26.04 -18.88 25.27
CA GLU A 502 -26.42 -18.04 26.42
C GLU A 502 -25.32 -17.03 26.76
N ARG A 503 -24.05 -17.44 26.59
CA ARG A 503 -22.90 -16.56 26.80
C ARG A 503 -22.80 -15.53 25.68
N ARG A 504 -22.98 -15.93 24.42
CA ARG A 504 -22.96 -15.01 23.27
C ARG A 504 -24.05 -13.94 23.36
N ALA A 505 -25.24 -14.30 23.84
CA ALA A 505 -26.37 -13.38 24.00
C ALA A 505 -26.08 -12.20 24.95
N THR A 506 -25.07 -12.31 25.81
CA THR A 506 -24.72 -11.28 26.80
C THR A 506 -23.32 -10.69 26.62
N THR A 507 -22.41 -11.41 25.95
CA THR A 507 -21.02 -10.99 25.77
C THR A 507 -20.94 -9.74 24.87
N LYS A 508 -20.18 -8.74 25.30
CA LYS A 508 -19.89 -7.52 24.52
C LYS A 508 -18.49 -7.54 23.93
N VAL A 509 -18.23 -6.64 22.97
CA VAL A 509 -16.94 -6.52 22.28
C VAL A 509 -15.75 -6.32 23.23
N ASP A 510 -15.95 -5.60 24.35
CA ASP A 510 -14.89 -5.33 25.33
C ASP A 510 -14.42 -6.55 26.13
N GLU A 511 -15.23 -7.61 26.16
CA GLU A 511 -14.90 -8.89 26.81
C GLU A 511 -14.08 -9.81 25.91
N LEU A 512 -13.90 -9.45 24.63
CA LEU A 512 -13.15 -10.26 23.66
C LEU A 512 -11.63 -9.99 23.75
N PRO A 513 -10.78 -11.00 23.47
CA PRO A 513 -9.34 -10.81 23.30
C PRO A 513 -8.98 -9.74 22.28
N GLN A 514 -7.79 -9.16 22.39
CA GLN A 514 -7.35 -8.05 21.54
C GLN A 514 -7.32 -8.43 20.05
N GLU A 515 -6.97 -9.67 19.75
CA GLU A 515 -6.91 -10.24 18.40
C GLU A 515 -8.31 -10.28 17.79
N ALA A 516 -9.30 -10.80 18.52
CA ALA A 516 -10.69 -10.83 18.09
C ALA A 516 -11.29 -9.42 17.91
N ARG A 517 -10.97 -8.48 18.82
CA ARG A 517 -11.38 -7.06 18.68
C ARG A 517 -10.78 -6.38 17.45
N THR A 518 -9.61 -6.85 16.99
CA THR A 518 -9.00 -6.33 15.76
C THR A 518 -9.76 -6.81 14.52
N VAL A 519 -10.21 -8.06 14.49
CA VAL A 519 -11.11 -8.58 13.44
C VAL A 519 -12.43 -7.81 13.42
N VAL A 520 -13.03 -7.52 14.59
CA VAL A 520 -14.27 -6.73 14.69
C VAL A 520 -14.11 -5.32 14.10
N ARG A 521 -12.97 -4.65 14.32
CA ARG A 521 -12.68 -3.34 13.72
C ARG A 521 -12.53 -3.41 12.21
N ALA A 522 -11.76 -4.38 11.71
CA ALA A 522 -11.57 -4.59 10.28
C ALA A 522 -12.90 -4.89 9.56
N TRP A 523 -13.77 -5.68 10.20
CA TRP A 523 -15.13 -5.95 9.70
C TRP A 523 -15.95 -4.67 9.57
N ARG A 524 -15.96 -3.81 10.60
CA ARG A 524 -16.69 -2.53 10.57
C ARG A 524 -16.18 -1.61 9.46
N GLU A 525 -14.87 -1.51 9.30
CA GLU A 525 -14.23 -0.64 8.31
C GLU A 525 -14.52 -1.12 6.88
N ALA A 526 -14.40 -2.42 6.62
CA ALA A 526 -14.66 -3.00 5.31
C ALA A 526 -16.09 -2.74 4.82
N PHE A 527 -17.09 -3.05 5.65
CA PHE A 527 -18.49 -2.84 5.26
C PHE A 527 -18.91 -1.37 5.27
N GLY A 528 -18.25 -0.51 6.06
CA GLY A 528 -18.50 0.93 6.05
C GLY A 528 -17.85 1.69 4.88
N GLN A 529 -16.81 1.14 4.25
CA GLN A 529 -16.13 1.77 3.11
C GLN A 529 -16.52 1.12 1.77
N PHE A 530 -16.47 -0.20 1.71
CA PHE A 530 -16.65 -0.98 0.47
C PHE A 530 -17.98 -1.69 0.41
N GLY A 531 -18.64 -1.95 1.55
CA GLY A 531 -19.78 -2.87 1.60
C GLY A 531 -19.41 -4.33 1.30
N PHE A 532 -18.11 -4.61 1.16
CA PHE A 532 -17.53 -5.86 0.71
C PHE A 532 -16.27 -6.21 1.52
N CYS A 533 -15.97 -7.49 1.65
CA CYS A 533 -14.67 -7.99 2.10
C CYS A 533 -14.35 -9.36 1.48
N HIS A 534 -13.08 -9.76 1.52
CA HIS A 534 -12.64 -11.13 1.30
C HIS A 534 -12.34 -11.78 2.66
N ALA A 535 -13.09 -12.80 3.06
CA ALA A 535 -12.94 -13.49 4.33
C ALA A 535 -12.13 -14.78 4.18
N ILE A 536 -10.94 -14.83 4.78
CA ILE A 536 -10.13 -16.04 4.97
C ILE A 536 -10.28 -16.54 6.41
N GLY A 537 -9.78 -17.75 6.72
CA GLY A 537 -9.86 -18.29 8.08
C GLY A 537 -11.30 -18.58 8.55
N HIS A 538 -12.23 -18.76 7.60
CA HIS A 538 -13.66 -18.98 7.87
C HIS A 538 -13.98 -20.38 8.46
N GLY A 539 -13.02 -21.31 8.44
CA GLY A 539 -13.14 -22.63 9.07
C GLY A 539 -14.04 -23.64 8.35
N ILE A 540 -14.49 -23.36 7.11
CA ILE A 540 -15.22 -24.34 6.30
C ILE A 540 -14.19 -25.29 5.67
N PRO A 541 -14.32 -26.62 5.80
CA PRO A 541 -13.37 -27.55 5.21
C PRO A 541 -13.30 -27.43 3.68
N ASP A 542 -12.09 -27.42 3.13
CA ASP A 542 -11.84 -27.32 1.68
C ASP A 542 -12.65 -28.38 0.90
N GLU A 543 -12.74 -29.61 1.42
CA GLU A 543 -13.51 -30.72 0.83
C GLU A 543 -15.00 -30.41 0.64
N VAL A 544 -15.62 -29.61 1.51
CA VAL A 544 -17.05 -29.29 1.42
C VAL A 544 -17.29 -28.37 0.23
N ILE A 545 -16.40 -27.40 0.04
CA ILE A 545 -16.47 -26.42 -1.03
C ILE A 545 -16.10 -27.05 -2.37
N GLU A 546 -15.04 -27.86 -2.40
CA GLU A 546 -14.61 -28.59 -3.60
C GLU A 546 -15.69 -29.56 -4.10
N ASN A 547 -16.35 -30.29 -3.20
CA ASN A 547 -17.45 -31.17 -3.57
C ASN A 547 -18.66 -30.39 -4.10
N ALA A 548 -19.03 -29.26 -3.48
CA ALA A 548 -20.11 -28.40 -3.95
C ALA A 548 -19.82 -27.84 -5.36
N TYR A 549 -18.58 -27.39 -5.58
CA TYR A 549 -18.13 -26.92 -6.88
C TYR A 549 -18.15 -28.02 -7.95
N ALA A 550 -17.59 -29.20 -7.65
CA ALA A 550 -17.60 -30.35 -8.55
C ALA A 550 -19.02 -30.79 -8.91
N CYS A 551 -19.93 -30.77 -7.92
CA CYS A 551 -21.35 -31.06 -8.14
C CYS A 551 -22.03 -30.02 -9.04
N ALA A 552 -21.79 -28.73 -8.82
CA ALA A 552 -22.28 -27.66 -9.68
C ALA A 552 -21.77 -27.82 -11.13
N ARG A 553 -20.48 -28.14 -11.28
CA ARG A 553 -19.86 -28.39 -12.59
C ARG A 553 -20.52 -29.55 -13.32
N LYS A 554 -20.68 -30.70 -12.66
CA LYS A 554 -21.39 -31.87 -13.22
C LYS A 554 -22.78 -31.50 -13.73
N PHE A 555 -23.51 -30.67 -13.00
CA PHE A 555 -24.84 -30.22 -13.43
C PHE A 555 -24.79 -29.30 -14.65
N PHE A 556 -23.91 -28.29 -14.68
CA PHE A 556 -23.88 -27.33 -15.80
C PHE A 556 -23.31 -27.91 -17.10
N ASP A 557 -22.49 -28.96 -17.00
CA ASP A 557 -21.96 -29.72 -18.13
C ASP A 557 -23.01 -30.65 -18.78
N LEU A 558 -24.19 -30.85 -18.15
CA LEU A 558 -25.28 -31.62 -18.73
C LEU A 558 -25.85 -30.92 -19.98
N PRO A 559 -26.38 -31.70 -20.95
CA PRO A 559 -27.14 -31.15 -22.06
C PRO A 559 -28.29 -30.25 -21.59
N MET A 560 -28.59 -29.19 -22.34
CA MET A 560 -29.64 -28.23 -21.98
C MET A 560 -31.00 -28.89 -21.71
N GLU A 561 -31.33 -29.97 -22.44
CA GLU A 561 -32.59 -30.71 -22.24
C GLU A 561 -32.65 -31.41 -20.87
N GLU A 562 -31.52 -31.90 -20.35
CA GLU A 562 -31.46 -32.46 -19.00
C GLU A 562 -31.50 -31.38 -17.92
N LYS A 563 -30.81 -30.25 -18.13
CA LYS A 563 -30.86 -29.11 -17.20
C LYS A 563 -32.28 -28.56 -17.05
N LYS A 564 -33.03 -28.47 -18.16
CA LYS A 564 -34.43 -28.03 -18.18
C LYS A 564 -35.39 -28.95 -17.41
N LEU A 565 -35.04 -30.22 -17.18
CA LEU A 565 -35.85 -31.08 -16.30
C LEU A 565 -35.88 -30.56 -14.85
N SER A 566 -34.90 -29.74 -14.47
CA SER A 566 -34.83 -29.07 -13.17
C SER A 566 -35.49 -27.70 -13.15
N ASP A 567 -36.11 -27.24 -14.26
CA ASP A 567 -36.81 -25.96 -14.32
C ASP A 567 -38.27 -26.10 -13.83
N THR A 568 -38.63 -25.31 -12.82
CA THR A 568 -39.99 -25.27 -12.28
C THR A 568 -40.98 -24.50 -13.16
N GLY A 569 -40.52 -23.81 -14.21
CA GLY A 569 -41.30 -22.89 -15.04
C GLY A 569 -41.73 -21.59 -14.34
N ARG A 570 -41.40 -21.44 -13.05
CA ARG A 570 -41.75 -20.24 -12.26
C ARG A 570 -40.76 -19.10 -12.51
N PRO A 571 -41.13 -17.84 -12.22
CA PRO A 571 -40.19 -16.71 -12.28
C PRO A 571 -38.97 -16.90 -11.36
N TYR A 572 -37.88 -16.21 -11.66
CA TYR A 572 -36.68 -16.22 -10.83
C TYR A 572 -36.98 -15.77 -9.38
N GLY A 573 -36.34 -16.41 -8.41
CA GLY A 573 -36.52 -16.14 -6.99
C GLY A 573 -37.83 -16.68 -6.39
N SER A 574 -38.64 -17.41 -7.16
CA SER A 574 -39.84 -18.07 -6.63
C SER A 574 -39.47 -19.20 -5.66
N ALA A 575 -40.29 -19.38 -4.62
CA ALA A 575 -40.20 -20.55 -3.74
C ALA A 575 -40.27 -21.85 -4.56
N GLY A 576 -39.48 -22.85 -4.16
CA GLY A 576 -39.37 -24.15 -4.85
C GLY A 576 -38.09 -24.36 -5.65
N GLY A 577 -37.27 -23.33 -5.87
CA GLY A 577 -35.96 -23.47 -6.51
C GLY A 577 -35.99 -23.85 -8.00
N GLY A 578 -34.90 -24.47 -8.45
CA GLY A 578 -34.75 -25.01 -9.80
C GLY A 578 -33.82 -24.22 -10.73
N PHE A 579 -33.73 -24.71 -11.96
CA PHE A 579 -32.87 -24.21 -13.01
C PHE A 579 -33.49 -23.03 -13.77
N LYS A 580 -32.64 -22.10 -14.21
CA LYS A 580 -32.98 -20.99 -15.11
C LYS A 580 -31.93 -20.86 -16.20
N ALA A 581 -32.37 -20.91 -17.45
CA ALA A 581 -31.52 -20.70 -18.61
C ALA A 581 -31.17 -19.22 -18.81
N GLN A 582 -30.18 -18.95 -19.67
CA GLN A 582 -29.76 -17.59 -19.98
C GLN A 582 -30.91 -16.70 -20.43
N GLY A 583 -30.94 -15.48 -19.89
CA GLY A 583 -31.95 -14.48 -20.17
C GLY A 583 -33.30 -14.68 -19.49
N ALA A 584 -33.47 -15.72 -18.67
CA ALA A 584 -34.60 -15.84 -17.75
C ALA A 584 -34.51 -14.84 -16.57
N GLU A 585 -33.35 -14.21 -16.38
CA GLU A 585 -33.06 -13.24 -15.33
C GLU A 585 -32.61 -11.91 -15.94
N SER A 586 -33.10 -10.78 -15.40
CA SER A 586 -32.62 -9.44 -15.75
C SER A 586 -32.69 -8.53 -14.54
N VAL A 587 -31.57 -8.39 -13.81
CA VAL A 587 -31.51 -7.53 -12.60
C VAL A 587 -31.48 -6.03 -12.91
N SER A 588 -31.31 -5.63 -14.17
CA SER A 588 -31.24 -4.20 -14.55
C SER A 588 -32.56 -3.44 -14.54
N LYS A 589 -33.67 -4.11 -14.21
CA LYS A 589 -34.98 -3.44 -14.12
C LYS A 589 -35.23 -2.82 -12.73
N THR A 590 -34.33 -3.00 -11.77
CA THR A 590 -34.47 -2.56 -10.37
C THR A 590 -33.75 -1.25 -10.03
N GLU A 591 -33.51 -0.36 -11.00
CA GLU A 591 -32.93 0.96 -10.71
C GLU A 591 -33.75 1.68 -9.64
N THR A 592 -33.12 1.89 -8.49
CA THR A 592 -33.58 2.75 -7.41
C THR A 592 -32.49 3.80 -7.23
N ASP A 593 -32.84 5.08 -7.38
CA ASP A 593 -31.89 6.18 -7.20
C ASP A 593 -31.38 6.29 -5.74
N ASN A 594 -31.86 5.46 -4.81
CA ASN A 594 -31.36 5.32 -3.44
C ASN A 594 -31.50 3.87 -2.92
N PRO A 595 -30.46 3.29 -2.27
CA PRO A 595 -30.59 2.07 -1.48
C PRO A 595 -31.51 2.32 -0.28
N GLY A 596 -32.81 2.02 -0.46
CA GLY A 596 -33.89 2.30 0.50
C GLY A 596 -35.03 3.19 0.00
N GLY A 597 -34.94 3.76 -1.20
CA GLY A 597 -35.98 4.62 -1.77
C GLY A 597 -37.12 3.86 -2.48
N GLU A 598 -38.24 4.56 -2.74
CA GLU A 598 -39.30 4.07 -3.63
C GLU A 598 -38.75 3.76 -5.03
N VAL A 599 -39.25 2.69 -5.64
CA VAL A 599 -38.79 2.17 -6.93
C VAL A 599 -39.14 3.16 -8.05
N ALA A 600 -38.15 3.96 -8.45
CA ALA A 600 -38.30 4.96 -9.49
C ALA A 600 -37.91 4.40 -10.87
N GLY A 601 -38.87 3.78 -11.56
CA GLY A 601 -38.95 3.72 -13.03
C GLY A 601 -37.89 2.91 -13.79
N ILE A 602 -38.36 2.15 -14.79
CA ILE A 602 -37.53 1.33 -15.70
C ILE A 602 -36.62 2.24 -16.55
N LYS A 603 -35.30 2.29 -16.29
CA LYS A 603 -34.34 2.86 -17.27
C LYS A 603 -34.00 1.82 -18.37
N LYS A 604 -33.65 2.34 -19.55
CA LYS A 604 -33.56 1.68 -20.87
C LYS A 604 -33.04 0.24 -20.87
N ALA A 605 -33.75 -0.62 -21.62
CA ALA A 605 -33.45 -2.03 -21.84
C ALA A 605 -32.01 -2.28 -22.33
N ARG A 606 -31.15 -2.79 -21.44
CA ARG A 606 -29.91 -3.46 -21.84
C ARG A 606 -30.20 -4.92 -22.24
N PRO A 607 -29.31 -5.57 -23.01
CA PRO A 607 -29.44 -6.98 -23.32
C PRO A 607 -29.50 -7.86 -22.05
N PHE A 608 -30.10 -9.03 -22.18
CA PHE A 608 -30.27 -9.99 -21.07
C PHE A 608 -28.92 -10.48 -20.50
N ASP A 609 -28.91 -10.88 -19.23
CA ASP A 609 -27.71 -11.37 -18.55
C ASP A 609 -27.28 -12.76 -19.07
N ARG A 610 -25.97 -12.93 -19.29
CA ARG A 610 -25.38 -14.19 -19.78
C ARG A 610 -25.05 -15.15 -18.63
N VAL A 611 -26.07 -15.55 -17.89
CA VAL A 611 -25.95 -16.44 -16.74
C VAL A 611 -27.01 -17.55 -16.77
N GLU A 612 -26.61 -18.76 -16.42
CA GLU A 612 -27.52 -19.85 -16.05
C GLU A 612 -27.50 -19.99 -14.53
N SER A 613 -28.64 -20.22 -13.90
CA SER A 613 -28.73 -20.36 -12.44
C SER A 613 -29.37 -21.68 -12.05
N MET A 614 -28.91 -22.25 -10.95
CA MET A 614 -29.59 -23.34 -10.24
C MET A 614 -29.77 -22.96 -8.77
N MET A 615 -31.03 -22.90 -8.33
CA MET A 615 -31.39 -22.48 -6.97
C MET A 615 -31.69 -23.68 -6.06
N TYR A 616 -31.10 -23.67 -4.88
CA TYR A 616 -31.30 -24.66 -3.82
C TYR A 616 -31.63 -24.00 -2.48
N PHE A 617 -32.83 -24.30 -1.96
CA PHE A 617 -33.43 -23.80 -0.73
C PHE A 617 -33.45 -24.87 0.39
N GLY A 618 -32.77 -26.01 0.21
CA GLY A 618 -32.83 -27.14 1.15
C GLY A 618 -34.04 -28.05 0.90
N HIS A 619 -34.71 -28.50 1.95
CA HIS A 619 -35.88 -29.40 1.89
C HIS A 619 -37.13 -28.80 1.23
N GLY A 620 -37.12 -27.51 0.88
CA GLY A 620 -38.20 -26.81 0.17
C GLY A 620 -38.05 -26.76 -1.36
N ASN A 621 -37.09 -27.47 -1.94
CA ASN A 621 -36.96 -27.55 -3.40
C ASN A 621 -38.00 -28.50 -4.01
N ASP A 622 -38.77 -27.99 -4.97
CA ASP A 622 -39.77 -28.78 -5.70
C ASP A 622 -39.14 -29.68 -6.76
N VAL A 623 -38.00 -29.27 -7.30
CA VAL A 623 -37.26 -30.01 -8.31
C VAL A 623 -35.76 -30.00 -8.00
N ILE A 624 -35.13 -31.16 -8.19
CA ILE A 624 -33.70 -31.41 -8.00
C ILE A 624 -33.14 -32.15 -9.22
N PRO A 625 -31.84 -32.01 -9.53
CA PRO A 625 -31.26 -32.61 -10.72
C PRO A 625 -31.01 -34.11 -10.50
N THR A 626 -31.91 -34.95 -10.99
CA THR A 626 -31.83 -36.41 -10.84
C THR A 626 -30.62 -37.03 -11.53
N ALA A 627 -30.08 -36.37 -12.56
CA ALA A 627 -28.84 -36.75 -13.24
C ALA A 627 -27.58 -36.54 -12.38
N VAL A 628 -27.69 -35.83 -11.24
CA VAL A 628 -26.61 -35.64 -10.25
C VAL A 628 -27.11 -36.14 -8.90
N PRO A 629 -27.09 -37.46 -8.64
CA PRO A 629 -27.72 -38.07 -7.46
C PRO A 629 -27.21 -37.52 -6.12
N GLU A 630 -25.93 -37.14 -6.06
CA GLU A 630 -25.29 -36.58 -4.87
C GLU A 630 -25.67 -35.11 -4.59
N TYR A 631 -26.42 -34.45 -5.48
CA TYR A 631 -26.65 -33.01 -5.43
C TYR A 631 -27.25 -32.54 -4.11
N VAL A 632 -28.27 -33.23 -3.61
CA VAL A 632 -28.98 -32.83 -2.38
C VAL A 632 -28.05 -32.90 -1.18
N ASP A 633 -27.34 -34.02 -1.02
CA ASP A 633 -26.47 -34.25 0.14
C ASP A 633 -25.29 -33.28 0.15
N VAL A 634 -24.68 -33.05 -1.02
CA VAL A 634 -23.55 -32.12 -1.18
C VAL A 634 -23.99 -30.68 -0.91
N MET A 635 -25.08 -30.23 -1.52
CA MET A 635 -25.56 -28.85 -1.36
C MET A 635 -26.06 -28.59 0.05
N GLU A 636 -26.69 -29.57 0.71
CA GLU A 636 -27.12 -29.44 2.10
C GLU A 636 -25.93 -29.37 3.07
N ARG A 637 -24.86 -30.14 2.83
CA ARG A 637 -23.62 -30.06 3.62
C ARG A 637 -22.97 -28.69 3.46
N TYR A 638 -22.82 -28.20 2.23
CA TYR A 638 -22.31 -26.85 1.96
C TYR A 638 -23.17 -25.78 2.63
N ARG A 639 -24.50 -25.87 2.50
CA ARG A 639 -25.46 -24.95 3.11
C ARG A 639 -25.28 -24.84 4.62
N LYS A 640 -25.11 -25.96 5.33
CA LYS A 640 -24.91 -25.98 6.79
C LYS A 640 -23.62 -25.26 7.21
N GLU A 641 -22.52 -25.49 6.50
CA GLU A 641 -21.24 -24.84 6.80
C GLU A 641 -21.25 -23.34 6.52
N VAL A 642 -21.85 -22.91 5.40
CA VAL A 642 -21.99 -21.48 5.11
C VAL A 642 -23.00 -20.81 6.06
N PHE A 643 -24.02 -21.54 6.52
CA PHE A 643 -24.93 -21.04 7.58
C PHE A 643 -24.21 -20.83 8.92
N ARG A 644 -23.26 -21.70 9.29
CA ARG A 644 -22.36 -21.46 10.44
C ARG A 644 -21.55 -20.18 10.26
N LEU A 645 -20.98 -19.98 9.07
CA LEU A 645 -20.24 -18.76 8.71
C LEU A 645 -21.14 -17.50 8.79
N LEU A 646 -22.40 -17.59 8.35
CA LEU A 646 -23.40 -16.53 8.50
C LEU A 646 -23.58 -16.14 9.98
N LEU A 647 -23.81 -17.10 10.88
CA LEU A 647 -24.03 -16.79 12.30
C LEU A 647 -22.80 -16.10 12.92
N GLY A 648 -21.58 -16.57 12.61
CA GLY A 648 -20.35 -15.93 13.08
C GLY A 648 -20.16 -14.52 12.51
N SER A 649 -20.53 -14.31 11.23
CA SER A 649 -20.50 -12.99 10.58
C SER A 649 -21.52 -12.02 11.18
N MET A 650 -22.69 -12.51 11.57
CA MET A 650 -23.68 -11.71 12.30
C MET A 650 -23.23 -11.39 13.73
N ALA A 651 -22.53 -12.29 14.40
CA ALA A 651 -21.91 -12.01 15.70
C ALA A 651 -20.79 -10.96 15.61
N LEU A 652 -19.95 -11.03 14.57
CA LEU A 652 -18.98 -9.97 14.23
C LEU A 652 -19.67 -8.63 14.00
N THR A 653 -20.77 -8.65 13.24
CA THR A 653 -21.57 -7.45 12.97
C THR A 653 -22.14 -6.88 14.27
N ALA A 654 -22.73 -7.70 15.14
CA ALA A 654 -23.23 -7.24 16.45
C ALA A 654 -22.12 -6.61 17.29
N ALA A 655 -20.98 -7.29 17.45
CA ALA A 655 -19.84 -6.78 18.20
C ALA A 655 -19.33 -5.45 17.62
N SER A 656 -19.33 -5.31 16.29
CA SER A 656 -18.89 -4.08 15.61
C SER A 656 -19.83 -2.89 15.84
N LEU A 657 -21.09 -3.15 16.21
CA LEU A 657 -22.14 -2.17 16.46
C LEU A 657 -22.41 -1.96 17.96
N ASP A 658 -21.49 -2.40 18.81
CA ASP A 658 -21.60 -2.35 20.28
C ASP A 658 -22.84 -3.09 20.84
N LEU A 659 -23.28 -4.14 20.13
CA LEU A 659 -24.36 -5.04 20.54
C LEU A 659 -23.78 -6.38 21.06
N PRO A 660 -24.54 -7.12 21.89
CA PRO A 660 -24.13 -8.46 22.32
C PRO A 660 -23.94 -9.41 21.12
N LEU A 661 -22.96 -10.31 21.17
CA LEU A 661 -22.61 -11.19 20.03
C LEU A 661 -23.83 -11.97 19.50
N GLY A 662 -24.71 -12.44 20.38
CA GLY A 662 -25.92 -13.20 20.02
C GLY A 662 -27.11 -12.35 19.57
N HIS A 663 -26.97 -11.02 19.43
CA HIS A 663 -28.09 -10.11 19.16
C HIS A 663 -28.91 -10.50 17.93
N PHE A 664 -28.24 -10.87 16.84
CA PHE A 664 -28.91 -11.20 15.58
C PHE A 664 -29.32 -12.67 15.45
N GLU A 665 -28.75 -13.58 16.25
CA GLU A 665 -28.99 -15.03 16.12
C GLU A 665 -30.49 -15.38 16.08
N PRO A 666 -31.38 -14.80 16.92
CA PRO A 666 -32.81 -15.11 16.88
C PRO A 666 -33.48 -14.81 15.55
N PHE A 667 -33.04 -13.80 14.79
CA PHE A 667 -33.66 -13.41 13.51
C PHE A 667 -33.35 -14.39 12.38
N PHE A 668 -32.37 -15.28 12.56
CA PHE A 668 -31.96 -16.28 11.57
C PHE A 668 -32.24 -17.72 12.02
N LEU A 669 -32.45 -17.94 13.33
CA LEU A 669 -32.64 -19.25 13.94
C LEU A 669 -34.10 -19.63 14.21
N THR A 670 -35.07 -18.72 14.06
CA THR A 670 -36.48 -19.05 14.25
C THR A 670 -36.87 -20.18 13.32
N GLU A 671 -37.39 -21.27 13.90
CA GLU A 671 -37.64 -22.56 13.25
C GLU A 671 -38.13 -22.42 11.81
N LEU A 672 -37.38 -23.08 10.91
CA LEU A 672 -37.76 -23.67 9.63
C LEU A 672 -39.28 -23.72 9.36
N LYS A 673 -39.92 -22.56 9.18
CA LYS A 673 -41.26 -22.50 8.62
C LYS A 673 -41.11 -22.93 7.15
N PRO A 674 -41.84 -23.96 6.68
CA PRO A 674 -41.69 -24.53 5.34
C PRO A 674 -41.79 -23.51 4.21
N ASP A 675 -42.46 -22.38 4.48
CA ASP A 675 -42.87 -21.40 3.47
C ASP A 675 -41.91 -20.19 3.38
N ALA A 676 -40.81 -20.20 4.14
CA ALA A 676 -40.11 -18.96 4.48
C ALA A 676 -38.57 -19.07 4.55
N ALA A 677 -37.89 -19.94 3.80
CA ALA A 677 -36.43 -20.00 3.86
C ALA A 677 -35.82 -18.74 3.16
N PRO A 678 -35.28 -17.75 3.91
CA PRO A 678 -34.68 -16.55 3.33
C PRO A 678 -33.24 -16.83 2.84
N ASN A 679 -32.73 -18.02 3.15
CA ASN A 679 -31.38 -18.45 2.82
C ASN A 679 -31.41 -19.44 1.66
N SER A 680 -30.62 -19.20 0.63
CA SER A 680 -30.58 -20.05 -0.56
C SER A 680 -29.19 -20.13 -1.15
N VAL A 681 -28.84 -21.29 -1.70
CA VAL A 681 -27.65 -21.49 -2.52
C VAL A 681 -28.07 -21.26 -3.98
N ARG A 682 -27.39 -20.33 -4.65
CA ARG A 682 -27.46 -20.14 -6.09
C ARG A 682 -26.15 -20.57 -6.71
N LEU A 683 -26.21 -21.54 -7.60
CA LEU A 683 -25.11 -21.88 -8.49
C LEU A 683 -25.28 -21.02 -9.74
N ALA A 684 -24.36 -20.10 -9.99
CA ALA A 684 -24.40 -19.21 -11.15
C ALA A 684 -23.31 -19.59 -12.14
N TYR A 685 -23.70 -20.00 -13.34
CA TYR A 685 -22.81 -20.39 -14.42
C TYR A 685 -22.76 -19.31 -15.50
N TYR A 686 -21.56 -18.83 -15.79
CA TYR A 686 -21.25 -17.88 -16.85
C TYR A 686 -20.55 -18.63 -17.99
N PRO A 687 -21.23 -18.91 -19.10
CA PRO A 687 -20.67 -19.74 -20.16
C PRO A 687 -19.49 -19.10 -20.88
N ALA A 688 -18.62 -19.95 -21.41
CA ALA A 688 -17.51 -19.59 -22.28
C ALA A 688 -17.98 -18.83 -23.54
N TYR A 689 -17.09 -18.06 -24.14
CA TYR A 689 -17.37 -17.45 -25.44
C TYR A 689 -17.21 -18.47 -26.57
N ILE A 690 -18.23 -18.54 -27.43
CA ILE A 690 -18.20 -19.29 -28.67
C ILE A 690 -17.80 -18.32 -29.79
N GLU A 691 -16.86 -18.74 -30.65
CA GLU A 691 -16.43 -17.94 -31.79
C GLU A 691 -17.62 -17.55 -32.67
N GLY A 692 -17.73 -16.26 -32.98
CA GLY A 692 -18.87 -15.71 -33.74
C GLY A 692 -20.12 -15.41 -32.90
N GLN A 693 -20.08 -15.59 -31.58
CA GLN A 693 -21.15 -15.23 -30.63
C GLN A 693 -20.66 -14.27 -29.54
N GLU A 694 -20.06 -13.15 -29.98
CA GLU A 694 -19.62 -12.07 -29.09
C GLU A 694 -20.80 -11.45 -28.32
N PRO A 695 -20.59 -10.93 -27.09
CA PRO A 695 -21.64 -10.24 -26.36
C PRO A 695 -22.23 -9.09 -27.16
N LEU A 696 -23.55 -8.89 -27.04
CA LEU A 696 -24.20 -7.70 -27.60
C LEU A 696 -23.62 -6.43 -26.96
N PRO A 697 -23.57 -5.28 -27.66
CA PRO A 697 -23.12 -4.03 -27.07
C PRO A 697 -23.84 -3.71 -25.75
N GLY A 698 -23.08 -3.54 -24.67
CA GLY A 698 -23.62 -3.28 -23.32
C GLY A 698 -24.18 -4.51 -22.58
N GLN A 699 -24.12 -5.71 -23.17
CA GLN A 699 -24.44 -6.95 -22.47
C GLN A 699 -23.36 -7.29 -21.45
N MET A 700 -23.76 -7.70 -20.25
CA MET A 700 -22.85 -8.12 -19.19
C MET A 700 -23.08 -9.60 -18.84
N ARG A 701 -22.13 -10.21 -18.12
CA ARG A 701 -22.32 -11.53 -17.51
C ARG A 701 -23.41 -11.46 -16.44
N TYR A 702 -23.37 -10.41 -15.62
CA TYR A 702 -24.46 -10.06 -14.71
C TYR A 702 -24.51 -8.55 -14.48
N GLY A 703 -25.71 -7.98 -14.47
CA GLY A 703 -25.91 -6.54 -14.38
C GLY A 703 -25.56 -5.89 -13.07
N GLU A 704 -25.59 -4.56 -13.10
CA GLU A 704 -25.46 -3.71 -11.92
C GLU A 704 -26.66 -3.89 -11.00
N HIS A 705 -26.44 -4.26 -9.73
CA HIS A 705 -27.49 -4.47 -8.74
C HIS A 705 -26.97 -4.34 -7.30
N THR A 706 -27.89 -4.26 -6.33
CA THR A 706 -27.62 -4.50 -4.91
C THR A 706 -28.33 -5.78 -4.47
N ASP A 707 -27.86 -6.38 -3.38
CA ASP A 707 -28.51 -7.57 -2.81
C ASP A 707 -29.64 -7.18 -1.87
N TYR A 708 -30.76 -7.92 -1.94
CA TYR A 708 -32.03 -7.46 -1.36
C TYR A 708 -32.14 -7.63 0.15
N THR A 709 -31.36 -8.53 0.76
CA THR A 709 -31.62 -8.99 2.13
C THR A 709 -30.38 -8.85 3.02
N GLY A 710 -29.85 -9.97 3.52
CA GLY A 710 -28.74 -10.03 4.47
C GLY A 710 -27.37 -9.95 3.80
N PHE A 711 -26.38 -10.63 4.38
CA PHE A 711 -25.09 -10.82 3.72
C PHE A 711 -25.20 -11.84 2.58
N THR A 712 -24.35 -11.70 1.58
CA THR A 712 -24.17 -12.71 0.53
C THR A 712 -22.77 -13.27 0.61
N PHE A 713 -22.63 -14.59 0.59
CA PHE A 713 -21.35 -15.28 0.63
C PHE A 713 -21.07 -15.89 -0.74
N LEU A 714 -20.02 -15.42 -1.40
CA LEU A 714 -19.65 -15.80 -2.75
C LEU A 714 -18.33 -16.59 -2.75
N TRP A 715 -18.37 -17.80 -3.28
CA TRP A 715 -17.19 -18.56 -3.68
C TRP A 715 -17.09 -18.60 -5.20
N GLN A 716 -15.89 -18.43 -5.75
CA GLN A 716 -15.64 -18.47 -7.20
C GLN A 716 -14.62 -19.58 -7.51
N ASP A 717 -14.69 -20.10 -8.73
CA ASP A 717 -13.76 -21.06 -9.34
C ASP A 717 -12.26 -20.80 -9.08
N HIS A 718 -11.82 -19.54 -9.07
CA HIS A 718 -10.42 -19.18 -8.86
C HIS A 718 -10.00 -19.02 -7.39
N ASN A 719 -10.88 -19.33 -6.44
CA ASN A 719 -10.56 -19.31 -5.00
C ASN A 719 -9.79 -20.58 -4.55
N VAL A 720 -9.55 -21.54 -5.45
CA VAL A 720 -8.84 -22.81 -5.17
C VAL A 720 -7.41 -22.79 -5.70
N SER A 721 -6.43 -23.07 -4.85
CA SER A 721 -5.06 -23.40 -5.28
C SER A 721 -5.00 -24.88 -5.68
N GLY A 722 -5.27 -25.19 -6.95
CA GLY A 722 -5.28 -26.55 -7.49
C GLY A 722 -5.00 -26.60 -9.00
N PRO A 723 -4.76 -27.79 -9.59
CA PRO A 723 -4.24 -27.96 -10.97
C PRO A 723 -5.09 -27.35 -12.10
N GLN A 724 -6.30 -26.87 -11.81
CA GLN A 724 -7.13 -26.15 -12.77
C GLN A 724 -6.71 -24.68 -12.97
N THR A 725 -5.90 -24.09 -12.08
CA THR A 725 -5.26 -22.78 -12.31
C THR A 725 -3.96 -22.88 -13.13
N ALA A 726 -3.46 -24.11 -13.36
CA ALA A 726 -2.19 -24.35 -14.05
C ALA A 726 -2.29 -24.26 -15.58
N SER A 727 -3.49 -24.28 -16.16
CA SER A 727 -3.66 -24.24 -17.62
C SER A 727 -3.67 -22.82 -18.23
N SER A 728 -3.84 -21.77 -17.42
CA SER A 728 -3.84 -20.38 -17.91
C SER A 728 -2.73 -19.49 -17.36
N GLY A 729 -2.01 -19.90 -16.31
CA GLY A 729 -0.88 -19.12 -15.77
C GLY A 729 -1.23 -17.72 -15.26
N LEU A 730 -2.52 -17.41 -15.05
CA LEU A 730 -3.01 -16.11 -14.59
C LEU A 730 -3.42 -16.16 -13.11
N GLU A 731 -2.96 -15.18 -12.32
CA GLU A 731 -3.53 -14.83 -11.00
C GLU A 731 -4.93 -14.25 -11.23
N ALA A 732 -5.97 -15.10 -11.18
CA ALA A 732 -7.37 -14.78 -11.52
C ALA A 732 -7.56 -14.21 -12.95
N PRO A 733 -8.41 -14.81 -13.79
CA PRO A 733 -8.58 -14.29 -15.14
C PRO A 733 -9.19 -12.88 -15.12
N PRO A 734 -8.77 -12.01 -16.04
CA PRO A 734 -9.26 -10.65 -16.12
C PRO A 734 -10.75 -10.62 -16.49
N GLY A 735 -11.50 -9.69 -15.86
CA GLY A 735 -12.95 -9.57 -16.02
C GLY A 735 -13.74 -10.44 -15.04
N GLY A 736 -14.50 -9.79 -14.17
CA GLY A 736 -15.19 -10.48 -13.08
C GLY A 736 -16.08 -9.55 -12.27
N LEU A 737 -16.10 -9.76 -10.96
CA LEU A 737 -16.92 -8.97 -10.04
C LEU A 737 -16.32 -7.56 -9.90
N GLN A 738 -17.14 -6.54 -10.05
CA GLN A 738 -16.80 -5.15 -9.77
C GLN A 738 -17.77 -4.55 -8.76
N VAL A 739 -17.27 -3.72 -7.85
CA VAL A 739 -18.03 -2.99 -6.84
C VAL A 739 -18.02 -1.50 -7.17
N ARG A 740 -19.16 -0.83 -7.04
CA ARG A 740 -19.28 0.60 -7.24
C ARG A 740 -19.03 1.34 -5.94
N MET A 741 -18.05 2.22 -5.94
CA MET A 741 -17.71 3.06 -4.79
C MET A 741 -18.67 4.25 -4.66
N PRO A 742 -18.77 4.89 -3.48
CA PRO A 742 -19.66 6.05 -3.27
C PRO A 742 -19.39 7.25 -4.19
N ASP A 743 -18.19 7.35 -4.76
CA ASP A 743 -17.84 8.38 -5.75
C ASP A 743 -18.30 8.06 -7.18
N GLY A 744 -18.93 6.89 -7.36
CA GLY A 744 -19.45 6.38 -8.63
C GLY A 744 -18.47 5.55 -9.44
N SER A 745 -17.20 5.42 -9.01
CA SER A 745 -16.19 4.60 -9.69
C SER A 745 -16.44 3.10 -9.50
N TRP A 746 -15.94 2.28 -10.42
CA TRP A 746 -16.00 0.82 -10.35
C TRP A 746 -14.63 0.26 -9.98
N VAL A 747 -14.58 -0.57 -8.95
CA VAL A 747 -13.40 -1.25 -8.42
C VAL A 747 -13.50 -2.74 -8.70
N ASP A 748 -12.43 -3.33 -9.23
CA ASP A 748 -12.35 -4.79 -9.42
C ASP A 748 -12.25 -5.52 -8.08
N CYS A 749 -13.00 -6.60 -7.94
CA CYS A 749 -12.98 -7.50 -6.77
C CYS A 749 -12.57 -8.91 -7.24
N PRO A 750 -11.26 -9.12 -7.52
CA PRO A 750 -10.78 -10.41 -7.99
C PRO A 750 -10.89 -11.47 -6.89
N PRO A 751 -11.21 -12.73 -7.23
CA PRO A 751 -11.25 -13.82 -6.25
C PRO A 751 -9.89 -13.99 -5.57
N LYS A 752 -9.91 -14.24 -4.25
CA LYS A 752 -8.71 -14.48 -3.45
C LYS A 752 -8.62 -15.96 -3.04
N PRO A 753 -7.42 -16.55 -3.02
CA PRO A 753 -7.25 -17.94 -2.60
C PRO A 753 -7.83 -18.19 -1.21
N LYS A 754 -8.62 -19.27 -1.07
CA LYS A 754 -9.26 -19.69 0.18
C LYS A 754 -10.12 -18.63 0.87
N ALA A 755 -10.66 -17.68 0.10
CA ALA A 755 -11.49 -16.61 0.65
C ALA A 755 -12.94 -16.72 0.17
N PHE A 756 -13.90 -16.38 1.03
CA PHE A 756 -15.24 -15.99 0.57
C PHE A 756 -15.26 -14.49 0.28
N THR A 757 -15.79 -14.09 -0.86
CA THR A 757 -16.18 -12.68 -1.05
C THR A 757 -17.53 -12.47 -0.36
N ILE A 758 -17.62 -11.52 0.55
CA ILE A 758 -18.84 -11.25 1.33
C ILE A 758 -19.29 -9.83 1.06
N ASN A 759 -20.58 -9.63 0.78
CA ASN A 759 -21.18 -8.30 0.64
C ASN A 759 -22.43 -8.13 1.51
N ALA A 760 -22.65 -6.90 1.98
CA ALA A 760 -23.85 -6.52 2.72
C ALA A 760 -25.00 -6.20 1.74
N GLY A 761 -26.21 -6.68 2.06
CA GLY A 761 -27.44 -6.35 1.36
C GLY A 761 -28.23 -5.21 2.00
N ASP A 762 -29.34 -4.86 1.34
CA ASP A 762 -30.18 -3.71 1.67
C ASP A 762 -30.73 -3.75 3.11
N LEU A 763 -31.07 -4.93 3.65
CA LEU A 763 -31.57 -5.02 5.04
C LEU A 763 -30.47 -4.82 6.08
N ILE A 764 -29.22 -5.20 5.78
CA ILE A 764 -28.07 -4.91 6.65
C ILE A 764 -27.83 -3.40 6.67
N GLN A 765 -27.86 -2.73 5.52
CA GLN A 765 -27.74 -1.28 5.45
C GLN A 765 -28.87 -0.57 6.22
N ALA A 766 -30.12 -1.05 6.09
CA ALA A 766 -31.27 -0.50 6.79
C ALA A 766 -31.16 -0.65 8.32
N TRP A 767 -30.81 -1.84 8.83
CA TRP A 767 -30.56 -2.04 10.27
C TRP A 767 -29.47 -1.13 10.79
N THR A 768 -28.38 -1.00 10.02
CA THR A 768 -27.20 -0.26 10.46
C THR A 768 -27.27 1.23 10.15
N ASN A 769 -28.37 1.72 9.56
CA ASN A 769 -28.57 3.13 9.24
C ASN A 769 -27.36 3.74 8.49
N ASP A 770 -26.94 3.07 7.42
CA ASP A 770 -25.76 3.42 6.60
C ASP A 770 -24.40 3.35 7.35
N VAL A 771 -24.29 2.65 8.49
CA VAL A 771 -22.95 2.26 8.96
C VAL A 771 -22.33 1.26 7.99
N PHE A 772 -23.10 0.27 7.53
CA PHE A 772 -22.68 -0.68 6.48
C PHE A 772 -23.37 -0.33 5.16
N LEU A 773 -22.64 -0.45 4.06
CA LEU A 773 -23.10 -0.09 2.73
C LEU A 773 -23.52 -1.32 1.93
N SER A 774 -24.71 -1.27 1.33
CA SER A 774 -25.18 -2.14 0.26
C SER A 774 -24.79 -1.51 -1.08
N ASN A 775 -23.57 -1.81 -1.53
CA ASN A 775 -23.02 -1.19 -2.72
C ASN A 775 -23.46 -1.91 -4.00
N TYR A 776 -23.69 -1.11 -5.05
CA TYR A 776 -23.93 -1.63 -6.38
C TYR A 776 -22.74 -2.46 -6.83
N HIS A 777 -22.99 -3.62 -7.41
CA HIS A 777 -21.96 -4.49 -7.95
C HIS A 777 -22.42 -5.13 -9.26
N ARG A 778 -21.48 -5.59 -10.09
CA ARG A 778 -21.75 -6.19 -11.41
C ARG A 778 -20.73 -7.25 -11.77
N VAL A 779 -21.05 -8.10 -12.75
CA VAL A 779 -20.12 -9.07 -13.33
C VAL A 779 -19.87 -8.71 -14.78
N VAL A 780 -18.68 -8.20 -15.07
CA VAL A 780 -18.28 -7.80 -16.42
C VAL A 780 -17.85 -9.00 -17.27
N ASN A 781 -17.90 -8.80 -18.59
CA ASN A 781 -17.33 -9.73 -19.56
C ASN A 781 -15.80 -9.76 -19.44
N PRO A 782 -15.13 -10.90 -19.66
CA PRO A 782 -13.68 -10.93 -19.74
C PRO A 782 -13.18 -10.20 -20.99
N PRO A 783 -11.90 -9.78 -21.01
CA PRO A 783 -11.32 -9.03 -22.12
C PRO A 783 -11.43 -9.77 -23.46
N PRO A 784 -11.40 -9.05 -24.59
CA PRO A 784 -11.37 -9.66 -25.91
C PRO A 784 -10.27 -10.71 -26.05
N GLY A 785 -10.63 -11.92 -26.48
CA GLY A 785 -9.71 -13.05 -26.66
C GLY A 785 -9.69 -14.04 -25.50
N ASP A 786 -10.17 -13.66 -24.31
CA ASP A 786 -10.36 -14.58 -23.19
C ASP A 786 -11.75 -15.22 -23.27
N ARG A 787 -11.80 -16.55 -23.31
CA ARG A 787 -13.02 -17.34 -23.55
C ARG A 787 -13.39 -18.28 -22.40
N HIS A 788 -12.76 -18.14 -21.22
CA HIS A 788 -13.04 -19.04 -20.11
C HIS A 788 -14.51 -18.96 -19.66
N ASP A 789 -15.09 -20.07 -19.20
CA ASP A 789 -16.35 -20.07 -18.46
C ASP A 789 -16.10 -19.82 -16.97
N ARG A 790 -17.16 -19.61 -16.18
CA ARG A 790 -17.04 -19.39 -14.74
C ARG A 790 -18.22 -19.96 -13.95
N ILE A 791 -17.97 -20.52 -12.77
CA ILE A 791 -19.02 -20.83 -11.79
C ILE A 791 -18.80 -20.02 -10.51
N SER A 792 -19.90 -19.47 -10.00
CA SER A 792 -19.99 -18.87 -8.68
C SER A 792 -20.97 -19.68 -7.81
N LEU A 793 -20.54 -20.06 -6.60
CA LEU A 793 -21.42 -20.58 -5.55
C LEU A 793 -21.81 -19.41 -4.66
N VAL A 794 -23.07 -18.98 -4.73
CA VAL A 794 -23.58 -17.81 -4.02
C VAL A 794 -24.53 -18.28 -2.93
N TYR A 795 -24.32 -17.84 -1.69
CA TYR A 795 -25.25 -18.08 -0.60
C TYR A 795 -25.92 -16.78 -0.20
N PHE A 796 -27.16 -16.60 -0.63
CA PHE A 796 -27.98 -15.46 -0.21
C PHE A 796 -28.54 -15.72 1.17
N THR A 797 -28.56 -14.69 2.00
CA THR A 797 -29.09 -14.79 3.36
C THR A 797 -30.12 -13.72 3.66
N GLY A 798 -30.92 -13.92 4.69
CA GLY A 798 -31.82 -12.90 5.21
C GLY A 798 -32.40 -13.32 6.56
N PRO A 799 -32.89 -12.36 7.37
CA PRO A 799 -33.70 -12.72 8.53
C PRO A 799 -35.04 -13.33 8.09
N THR A 800 -35.76 -13.95 9.02
CA THR A 800 -37.09 -14.50 8.74
C THR A 800 -38.05 -13.42 8.21
N ASN A 801 -38.98 -13.81 7.34
CA ASN A 801 -39.87 -12.87 6.63
C ASN A 801 -40.70 -11.96 7.56
N ASP A 802 -40.98 -12.40 8.78
CA ASP A 802 -41.71 -11.67 9.82
C ASP A 802 -40.81 -10.73 10.66
N THR A 803 -39.49 -10.80 10.49
CA THR A 803 -38.56 -9.90 11.18
C THR A 803 -38.77 -8.47 10.71
N MET A 804 -39.05 -7.58 11.66
CA MET A 804 -39.09 -6.14 11.42
C MET A 804 -37.68 -5.57 11.39
N VAL A 805 -37.34 -4.90 10.30
CA VAL A 805 -36.05 -4.25 10.07
C VAL A 805 -36.23 -2.74 10.23
N GLU A 806 -35.56 -2.18 11.23
CA GLU A 806 -35.54 -0.74 11.51
C GLU A 806 -34.14 -0.31 12.01
N PRO A 807 -33.78 0.99 11.89
CA PRO A 807 -32.49 1.49 12.37
C PRO A 807 -32.20 1.13 13.83
N LEU A 808 -31.10 0.41 14.06
CA LEU A 808 -30.67 0.00 15.38
C LEU A 808 -30.34 1.21 16.26
N PRO A 809 -30.70 1.21 17.56
CA PRO A 809 -30.44 2.33 18.44
C PRO A 809 -28.97 2.76 18.51
N THR A 810 -28.03 1.81 18.41
CA THR A 810 -26.58 2.10 18.40
C THR A 810 -26.09 2.77 17.11
N CYS A 811 -26.93 2.80 16.07
CA CYS A 811 -26.65 3.40 14.77
C CYS A 811 -27.42 4.71 14.53
N VAL A 812 -28.17 5.18 15.53
CA VAL A 812 -28.95 6.42 15.47
C VAL A 812 -28.44 7.39 16.54
N GLY A 813 -28.20 8.63 16.15
CA GLY A 813 -27.74 9.67 17.07
C GLY A 813 -27.97 11.08 16.52
N PRO A 814 -27.60 12.13 17.26
CA PRO A 814 -27.80 13.52 16.85
C PRO A 814 -27.18 13.84 15.48
N ASP A 815 -26.02 13.26 15.19
CA ASP A 815 -25.29 13.45 13.94
C ASP A 815 -25.71 12.46 12.84
N ARG A 816 -26.59 11.49 13.15
CA ARG A 816 -27.08 10.46 12.23
C ARG A 816 -28.53 10.09 12.57
N PRO A 817 -29.53 10.87 12.13
CA PRO A 817 -30.94 10.56 12.35
C PRO A 817 -31.32 9.26 11.63
N ALA A 818 -32.40 8.62 12.07
CA ALA A 818 -32.94 7.42 11.42
C ALA A 818 -33.37 7.76 9.98
N ARG A 819 -32.79 7.05 9.00
CA ARG A 819 -33.06 7.24 7.56
C ARG A 819 -34.11 6.27 7.01
N TYR A 820 -34.32 5.16 7.68
CA TYR A 820 -35.20 4.07 7.25
C TYR A 820 -36.42 3.95 8.15
N SER A 821 -37.59 3.73 7.56
CA SER A 821 -38.80 3.32 8.27
C SER A 821 -38.82 1.81 8.47
N ALA A 822 -39.43 1.35 9.57
CA ALA A 822 -39.59 -0.07 9.84
C ALA A 822 -40.30 -0.79 8.68
N ILE A 823 -39.73 -1.91 8.21
CA ILE A 823 -40.31 -2.77 7.16
C ILE A 823 -40.06 -4.24 7.51
N SER A 824 -41.00 -5.13 7.21
CA SER A 824 -40.76 -6.57 7.37
C SER A 824 -39.82 -7.08 6.27
N ALA A 825 -38.93 -8.01 6.60
CA ALA A 825 -37.99 -8.59 5.64
C ALA A 825 -38.70 -9.21 4.42
N GLY A 826 -39.83 -9.90 4.66
CA GLY A 826 -40.63 -10.51 3.60
C GLY A 826 -41.32 -9.50 2.68
N GLU A 827 -41.77 -8.38 3.22
CA GLU A 827 -42.34 -7.29 2.40
C GLU A 827 -41.25 -6.63 1.53
N HIS A 828 -40.07 -6.37 2.08
CA HIS A 828 -38.94 -5.82 1.33
C HIS A 828 -38.56 -6.74 0.16
N LEU A 829 -38.36 -8.03 0.43
CA LEU A 829 -38.04 -9.03 -0.59
C LEU A 829 -39.11 -9.12 -1.68
N SER A 830 -40.39 -9.13 -1.28
CA SER A 830 -41.53 -9.16 -2.21
C SER A 830 -41.57 -7.94 -3.14
N LYS A 831 -41.24 -6.74 -2.62
CA LYS A 831 -41.15 -5.52 -3.44
C LYS A 831 -40.03 -5.62 -4.47
N LYS A 832 -38.85 -6.08 -4.09
CA LYS A 832 -37.69 -6.23 -5.00
C LYS A 832 -37.91 -7.31 -6.07
N LEU A 833 -38.49 -8.46 -5.71
CA LEU A 833 -38.80 -9.55 -6.64
C LEU A 833 -39.85 -9.16 -7.69
N LYS A 834 -40.88 -8.39 -7.31
CA LYS A 834 -41.89 -7.89 -8.26
C LYS A 834 -41.27 -7.03 -9.36
N VAL A 835 -40.29 -6.21 -9.01
CA VAL A 835 -39.59 -5.33 -9.96
C VAL A 835 -38.62 -6.11 -10.84
N SER A 836 -37.93 -7.11 -10.28
CA SER A 836 -37.00 -7.97 -11.03
C SER A 836 -37.71 -8.84 -12.09
N ASN A 837 -38.96 -9.22 -11.83
CA ASN A 837 -39.77 -10.08 -12.70
C ASN A 837 -40.76 -9.30 -13.61
N ALA A 838 -40.86 -7.96 -13.46
CA ALA A 838 -41.53 -7.09 -14.43
C ALA A 838 -40.66 -6.95 -15.68
#